data_AF-A0A7R8YXK6-F1
#
_entry.id   AF-A0A7R8YXK6-F1
#
_cell.length_a   1.000
_cell.length_b   1.000
_cell.length_c   1.000
_cell.angle_alpha   90.00
_cell.angle_beta   90.00
_cell.angle_gamma   90.00
#
_symmetry.space_group_name_H-M   'P 1'
#
loop_
_entity.id
_entity.type
_entity.pdbx_description
1 polymer ?
#
loop_
_entity_poly.entity_id
_entity_poly.type
_entity_poly.pdbx_seq_one_letter_code
_entity_poly.pdbx_strand_id
1 'polypeptide(L)'
;MKLLLINLSALVALTLAAQPRCDISLTTASGSAVSKNNGFCSGELIFEDNFDKLDFKHWEHESTLGGGGNWEFQWYTNNRSNSYTENGVLHIRPTLTSEVYGEPFLSSGTIDIQGDCTNAAFYGCQRAGTPTNLLNPIRSARLRTLNSFSFKYGRVEVKAKLPAGDWLWPAIWMLPTDSAYGSWPSSGEIDIMESRGNRNLVQDGVNIGAEQVASTLHFGPATEFNAYETAHYSRNTAPGQGYNLDFHRYQMEWTPDRITFKIDDVETGTVNIGSGFWDRGGFAAKYPGLANPWKAGDKSAPFDQEFHLLLNLAVGGVSYFSDSASNPNGKPWNNLSPTAPLEFWNARNAWLNTWNYYVPGNTDSHLQVDYVRVYALLDIYKDFGYLIADRICAGELIFEDNFDKLNFKHWQHESTLAGGGNWEFQWYTNNRSNSYTEDGILHIKPTLTSEIYGEAFLSSGTLSIQGDCTNAAFWGCERTGTPTNIINPIRSARLRTLKSFSFKYGSVEVRAKLPAGDWLWPAIWMLPTDNAYGSWPSSGEIDIIESRGNRNLVENGENIGTERVASTLHFGPAPQFDSFENTSFITNTATGQGYNLDFHRYQFEWSPDRITFKIDDVETGSVDVGSGFWDRGEFDTNYPGLANPWKAGEKSAPFDQEFHLIINLAVGGVTFFPDDASNPDRKPWLNTSPKAATEFWNARDAWLKSWNYYEEGNADSHFQIDYIRVYAL
;
A
#
# COMPACT_ATOMS: atom_id res chain seq x y z
N MET A 1 -28.54 -43.63 51.30
CA MET A 1 -28.63 -43.50 49.83
C MET A 1 -27.82 -42.27 49.46
N LYS A 2 -26.68 -42.44 48.76
CA LYS A 2 -25.73 -41.37 48.43
C LYS A 2 -26.39 -40.38 47.48
N LEU A 3 -26.49 -39.10 47.85
CA LEU A 3 -26.79 -38.01 46.93
C LEU A 3 -25.50 -37.21 46.68
N LEU A 4 -25.11 -37.16 45.42
CA LEU A 4 -23.97 -36.43 44.88
C LEU A 4 -24.23 -34.92 44.98
N LEU A 5 -23.30 -34.19 45.58
CA LEU A 5 -23.17 -32.73 45.46
C LEU A 5 -22.48 -32.43 44.12
N ILE A 6 -23.17 -31.74 43.22
CA ILE A 6 -22.57 -31.15 42.02
C ILE A 6 -22.26 -29.69 42.33
N ASN A 7 -20.97 -29.34 42.28
CA ASN A 7 -20.47 -27.97 42.35
C ASN A 7 -20.85 -27.21 41.07
N LEU A 8 -21.49 -26.06 41.22
CA LEU A 8 -21.74 -25.10 40.16
C LEU A 8 -20.52 -24.16 40.06
N SER A 9 -19.63 -24.40 39.10
CA SER A 9 -18.55 -23.47 38.76
C SER A 9 -19.10 -22.44 37.76
N ALA A 10 -19.22 -21.18 38.18
CA ALA A 10 -19.55 -20.08 37.30
C ALA A 10 -18.36 -19.81 36.35
N LEU A 11 -18.55 -20.07 35.05
CA LEU A 11 -17.64 -19.62 34.01
C LEU A 11 -17.98 -18.15 33.71
N VAL A 12 -17.13 -17.23 34.14
CA VAL A 12 -17.16 -15.85 33.65
C VAL A 12 -16.62 -15.88 32.22
N ALA A 13 -17.51 -15.78 31.25
CA ALA A 13 -17.13 -15.52 29.87
C ALA A 13 -16.55 -14.10 29.79
N LEU A 14 -15.24 -13.98 29.64
CA LEU A 14 -14.64 -12.74 29.15
C LEU A 14 -15.12 -12.54 27.71
N THR A 15 -16.05 -11.63 27.52
CA THR A 15 -16.31 -11.03 26.22
C THR A 15 -15.04 -10.28 25.80
N LEU A 16 -14.23 -10.90 24.94
CA LEU A 16 -13.22 -10.20 24.14
C LEU A 16 -13.99 -9.20 23.26
N ALA A 17 -13.93 -7.92 23.63
CA ALA A 17 -14.38 -6.85 22.76
C ALA A 17 -13.60 -6.95 21.45
N ALA A 18 -14.31 -7.16 20.33
CA ALA A 18 -13.71 -7.09 19.01
C ALA A 18 -13.07 -5.70 18.85
N GLN A 19 -11.75 -5.66 18.64
CA GLN A 19 -11.05 -4.43 18.32
C GLN A 19 -11.62 -3.85 17.00
N PRO A 20 -11.78 -2.53 16.89
CA PRO A 20 -12.40 -1.92 15.71
C PRO A 20 -11.61 -2.24 14.45
N ARG A 21 -12.32 -2.72 13.40
CA ARG A 21 -11.80 -2.93 12.05
C ARG A 21 -11.24 -1.61 11.50
N CYS A 22 -9.96 -1.61 11.18
CA CYS A 22 -9.24 -0.51 10.56
C CYS A 22 -8.67 -0.97 9.22
N ASP A 23 -8.40 -0.04 8.30
CA ASP A 23 -7.73 -0.42 7.06
C ASP A 23 -6.26 -0.76 7.38
N ILE A 24 -5.72 -1.88 6.87
CA ILE A 24 -4.35 -2.33 7.18
C ILE A 24 -3.33 -1.62 6.29
N SER A 25 -2.30 -1.06 6.92
CA SER A 25 -1.18 -0.35 6.29
C SER A 25 -0.17 -1.30 5.65
N LEU A 26 0.55 -0.83 4.62
CA LEU A 26 1.73 -1.50 4.05
C LEU A 26 2.93 -1.54 5.01
N THR A 27 2.82 -0.89 6.17
CA THR A 27 3.90 -0.87 7.16
C THR A 27 4.17 -2.27 7.69
N THR A 28 5.43 -2.68 7.64
CA THR A 28 5.92 -3.82 8.41
C THR A 28 6.75 -3.31 9.59
N ALA A 29 6.74 -4.02 10.70
CA ALA A 29 7.64 -3.76 11.81
C ALA A 29 7.95 -5.04 12.58
N SER A 30 9.13 -5.10 13.16
CA SER A 30 9.63 -6.23 13.93
C SER A 30 10.38 -5.78 15.18
N GLY A 31 10.66 -6.73 16.08
CA GLY A 31 11.39 -6.50 17.33
C GLY A 31 10.54 -6.70 18.59
N SER A 32 11.20 -6.74 19.74
CA SER A 32 10.56 -7.09 21.02
C SER A 32 9.54 -6.07 21.56
N ALA A 33 9.53 -4.84 21.04
CA ALA A 33 8.54 -3.81 21.38
C ALA A 33 7.30 -3.85 20.47
N VAL A 34 7.33 -4.65 19.40
CA VAL A 34 6.18 -4.82 18.49
C VAL A 34 5.20 -5.82 19.09
N SER A 35 3.98 -5.36 19.38
CA SER A 35 2.97 -6.14 20.10
C SER A 35 2.01 -6.94 19.21
N LYS A 36 2.11 -6.80 17.87
CA LYS A 36 1.20 -7.39 16.90
C LYS A 36 1.98 -7.95 15.70
N ASN A 37 1.59 -9.14 15.24
CA ASN A 37 2.14 -9.77 14.03
C ASN A 37 1.16 -9.78 12.85
N ASN A 38 -0.06 -9.25 13.02
CA ASN A 38 -1.16 -9.34 12.05
C ASN A 38 -1.39 -8.01 11.29
N GLY A 39 -0.34 -7.23 11.06
CA GLY A 39 -0.42 -5.91 10.41
C GLY A 39 -0.83 -4.76 11.32
N PHE A 40 -0.66 -3.53 10.84
CA PHE A 40 -0.97 -2.29 11.56
C PHE A 40 -2.11 -1.53 10.88
N CYS A 41 -2.98 -0.90 11.66
CA CYS A 41 -3.97 0.00 11.12
C CYS A 41 -3.30 1.19 10.42
N SER A 42 -3.96 1.70 9.39
CA SER A 42 -3.58 2.90 8.69
C SER A 42 -3.46 4.09 9.64
N GLY A 43 -2.28 4.71 9.71
CA GLY A 43 -2.01 5.79 10.65
C GLY A 43 -1.91 5.39 12.13
N GLU A 44 -1.89 4.08 12.45
CA GLU A 44 -1.70 3.59 13.82
C GLU A 44 -0.38 4.09 14.40
N LEU A 45 -0.37 4.48 15.67
CA LEU A 45 0.88 4.70 16.40
C LEU A 45 1.48 3.33 16.76
N ILE A 46 2.59 2.96 16.11
CA ILE A 46 3.18 1.62 16.21
C ILE A 46 4.42 1.56 17.11
N PHE A 47 5.01 2.71 17.39
CA PHE A 47 6.08 2.87 18.37
C PHE A 47 6.01 4.27 18.97
N GLU A 48 6.15 4.35 20.28
CA GLU A 48 6.23 5.61 21.01
C GLU A 48 7.19 5.49 22.18
N ASP A 49 8.00 6.52 22.37
CA ASP A 49 8.68 6.77 23.63
C ASP A 49 8.55 8.26 23.97
N ASN A 50 7.93 8.57 25.11
CA ASN A 50 7.81 9.92 25.66
C ASN A 50 8.91 10.21 26.72
N PHE A 51 9.88 9.30 26.87
CA PHE A 51 11.05 9.47 27.73
C PHE A 51 10.76 9.86 29.20
N ASP A 52 9.62 9.42 29.75
CA ASP A 52 9.33 9.46 31.20
C ASP A 52 10.41 8.70 32.00
N LYS A 53 11.04 7.71 31.37
CA LYS A 53 12.23 6.99 31.82
C LYS A 53 13.04 6.55 30.60
N LEU A 54 14.33 6.29 30.77
CA LEU A 54 15.13 5.61 29.76
C LEU A 54 14.81 4.10 29.76
N ASP A 55 13.97 3.65 28.82
CA ASP A 55 13.55 2.24 28.75
C ASP A 55 14.50 1.39 27.90
N PHE A 56 15.27 0.54 28.57
CA PHE A 56 16.20 -0.40 27.91
C PHE A 56 15.51 -1.55 27.16
N LYS A 57 14.18 -1.69 27.26
CA LYS A 57 13.42 -2.56 26.36
C LYS A 57 13.21 -1.93 24.99
N HIS A 58 13.26 -0.60 24.90
CA HIS A 58 13.17 0.13 23.65
C HIS A 58 14.55 0.50 23.10
N TRP A 59 15.47 0.91 23.97
CA TRP A 59 16.74 1.48 23.52
C TRP A 59 17.92 0.68 24.04
N GLU A 60 18.74 0.20 23.11
CA GLU A 60 20.05 -0.37 23.38
C GLU A 60 21.12 0.72 23.23
N HIS A 61 22.07 0.77 24.16
CA HIS A 61 23.25 1.63 24.02
C HIS A 61 24.31 0.97 23.15
N GLU A 62 24.83 1.71 22.18
CA GLU A 62 26.11 1.35 21.61
C GLU A 62 27.25 1.69 22.58
N SER A 63 28.20 0.76 22.70
CA SER A 63 29.41 0.91 23.49
C SER A 63 30.60 0.63 22.59
N THR A 64 31.27 1.68 22.14
CA THR A 64 32.33 1.58 21.13
C THR A 64 33.24 2.80 21.13
N LEU A 65 34.53 2.56 20.88
CA LEU A 65 35.57 3.56 20.66
C LEU A 65 35.72 3.97 19.19
N GLY A 66 35.09 3.23 18.28
CA GLY A 66 35.27 3.36 16.83
C GLY A 66 34.44 4.44 16.14
N GLY A 67 33.63 5.19 16.90
CA GLY A 67 32.78 6.24 16.33
C GLY A 67 31.74 5.70 15.34
N GLY A 68 31.49 6.45 14.26
CA GLY A 68 30.52 6.15 13.21
C GLY A 68 31.11 6.17 11.78
N GLY A 69 32.44 6.05 11.65
CA GLY A 69 33.12 6.06 10.35
C GLY A 69 33.77 7.39 9.96
N ASN A 70 33.71 8.41 10.83
CA ASN A 70 34.33 9.72 10.65
C ASN A 70 35.52 9.97 11.62
N TRP A 71 36.06 8.91 12.24
CA TRP A 71 37.12 9.02 13.26
C TRP A 71 36.80 10.06 14.34
N GLU A 72 35.57 10.04 14.82
CA GLU A 72 35.05 11.02 15.76
C GLU A 72 35.77 10.93 17.12
N PHE A 73 35.77 12.04 17.86
CA PHE A 73 36.61 12.20 19.05
C PHE A 73 35.93 11.73 20.34
N GLN A 74 34.67 11.32 20.25
CA GLN A 74 33.96 10.64 21.33
C GLN A 74 34.11 9.12 21.25
N TRP A 75 33.95 8.47 22.39
CA TRP A 75 33.50 7.08 22.43
C TRP A 75 32.11 7.01 23.04
N TYR A 76 31.30 6.06 22.58
CA TYR A 76 29.94 5.86 23.08
C TYR A 76 29.97 4.90 24.26
N THR A 77 29.17 5.21 25.29
CA THR A 77 29.10 4.43 26.52
C THR A 77 27.68 4.40 27.08
N ASN A 78 27.32 3.28 27.70
CA ASN A 78 26.12 3.13 28.51
C ASN A 78 26.33 3.76 29.90
N ASN A 79 26.45 5.09 29.96
CA ASN A 79 26.63 5.82 31.22
C ASN A 79 25.57 6.91 31.40
N ARG A 80 25.01 6.99 32.60
CA ARG A 80 23.97 7.97 32.94
C ARG A 80 24.44 9.41 32.98
N SER A 81 25.76 9.66 33.02
CA SER A 81 26.29 11.01 32.83
C SER A 81 26.25 11.46 31.37
N ASN A 82 26.03 10.55 30.41
CA ASN A 82 26.01 10.84 28.97
C ASN A 82 24.64 10.69 28.34
N SER A 83 23.77 9.85 28.91
CA SER A 83 22.35 9.84 28.57
C SER A 83 21.49 9.71 29.81
N TYR A 84 20.38 10.41 29.90
CA TYR A 84 19.43 10.25 31.02
C TYR A 84 18.11 10.91 30.67
N THR A 85 17.05 10.56 31.38
CA THR A 85 15.76 11.22 31.26
C THR A 85 15.52 12.13 32.44
N GLU A 86 15.07 13.34 32.18
CA GLU A 86 14.70 14.33 33.20
C GLU A 86 13.46 15.07 32.72
N ASN A 87 12.41 15.12 33.55
CA ASN A 87 11.13 15.79 33.24
C ASN A 87 10.51 15.38 31.89
N GLY A 88 10.56 14.08 31.55
CA GLY A 88 10.01 13.57 30.28
C GLY A 88 10.88 13.88 29.05
N VAL A 89 12.12 14.32 29.23
CA VAL A 89 13.04 14.61 28.12
C VAL A 89 14.27 13.72 28.24
N LEU A 90 14.60 13.02 27.16
CA LEU A 90 15.89 12.36 27.02
C LEU A 90 16.97 13.40 26.73
N HIS A 91 17.97 13.46 27.59
CA HIS A 91 19.20 14.20 27.36
C HIS A 91 20.29 13.24 26.89
N ILE A 92 20.92 13.54 25.76
CA ILE A 92 22.20 12.96 25.34
C ILE A 92 23.24 14.07 25.37
N ARG A 93 24.29 13.92 26.19
CA ARG A 93 25.30 14.96 26.39
C ARG A 93 26.74 14.43 26.31
N PRO A 94 27.69 15.24 25.82
CA PRO A 94 29.09 14.91 25.86
C PRO A 94 29.65 15.13 27.28
N THR A 95 30.60 14.30 27.70
CA THR A 95 31.39 14.53 28.92
C THR A 95 32.86 14.25 28.64
N LEU A 96 33.76 14.67 29.52
CA LEU A 96 35.20 14.48 29.31
C LEU A 96 35.66 13.10 29.78
N THR A 97 36.44 12.39 28.95
CA THR A 97 37.08 11.13 29.38
C THR A 97 38.05 11.39 30.55
N SER A 98 38.70 12.56 30.57
CA SER A 98 39.63 12.96 31.63
C SER A 98 38.98 13.18 33.01
N GLU A 99 37.67 13.40 33.10
CA GLU A 99 36.98 13.51 34.40
C GLU A 99 36.92 12.17 35.13
N VAL A 100 37.02 11.06 34.41
CA VAL A 100 36.99 9.72 34.98
C VAL A 100 38.38 9.16 35.19
N TYR A 101 39.29 9.38 34.24
CA TYR A 101 40.61 8.75 34.27
C TYR A 101 41.78 9.72 34.50
N GLY A 102 41.52 11.02 34.54
CA GLY A 102 42.54 12.07 34.57
C GLY A 102 43.09 12.43 33.19
N GLU A 103 43.58 13.66 33.01
CA GLU A 103 44.16 14.10 31.73
C GLU A 103 45.35 13.25 31.24
N PRO A 104 46.32 12.83 32.09
CA PRO A 104 47.46 12.02 31.64
C PRO A 104 47.07 10.66 31.04
N PHE A 105 45.88 10.15 31.38
CA PHE A 105 45.38 8.89 30.83
C PHE A 105 45.09 8.99 29.34
N LEU A 106 44.71 10.16 28.82
CA LEU A 106 44.41 10.33 27.41
C LEU A 106 45.60 10.02 26.49
N SER A 107 46.83 10.22 26.97
CA SER A 107 48.06 10.05 26.18
C SER A 107 48.86 8.79 26.50
N SER A 108 48.38 7.95 27.42
CA SER A 108 49.12 6.76 27.87
C SER A 108 48.26 5.57 28.32
N GLY A 109 46.98 5.81 28.59
CA GLY A 109 46.05 4.80 29.06
C GLY A 109 45.51 3.91 27.95
N THR A 110 44.84 2.84 28.37
CA THR A 110 44.12 1.93 27.48
C THR A 110 42.69 1.80 27.97
N ILE A 111 41.71 2.02 27.09
CA ILE A 111 40.31 1.67 27.33
C ILE A 111 40.07 0.31 26.66
N ASP A 112 39.52 -0.62 27.43
CA ASP A 112 39.14 -1.95 26.99
C ASP A 112 37.72 -2.23 27.48
N ILE A 113 36.80 -2.39 26.53
CA ILE A 113 35.37 -2.62 26.75
C ILE A 113 34.91 -3.93 26.12
N GLN A 114 35.81 -4.89 25.90
CA GLN A 114 35.51 -6.15 25.18
C GLN A 114 34.26 -6.89 25.67
N GLY A 115 33.93 -6.81 26.97
CA GLY A 115 32.72 -7.44 27.52
C GLY A 115 31.40 -6.77 27.15
N ASP A 116 31.43 -5.47 26.85
CA ASP A 116 30.23 -4.65 26.58
C ASP A 116 30.24 -4.07 25.16
N CYS A 117 31.24 -4.40 24.35
CA CYS A 117 31.50 -3.76 23.07
C CYS A 117 30.44 -4.14 22.02
N THR A 118 29.85 -3.15 21.37
CA THR A 118 28.82 -3.36 20.33
C THR A 118 29.39 -3.30 18.91
N ASN A 119 30.69 -3.03 18.75
CA ASN A 119 31.37 -2.95 17.45
C ASN A 119 32.65 -3.78 17.45
N ALA A 120 32.59 -4.97 16.85
CA ALA A 120 33.69 -5.93 16.81
C ALA A 120 34.90 -5.51 15.95
N ALA A 121 34.91 -4.32 15.34
CA ALA A 121 36.09 -3.80 14.65
C ALA A 121 37.28 -3.67 15.63
N PHE A 122 38.50 -3.85 15.12
CA PHE A 122 39.72 -3.89 15.96
C PHE A 122 39.98 -2.61 16.77
N TYR A 123 39.39 -1.48 16.35
CA TYR A 123 39.47 -0.17 17.02
C TYR A 123 38.18 0.18 17.79
N GLY A 124 37.17 -0.69 17.80
CA GLY A 124 35.88 -0.49 18.45
C GLY A 124 35.87 -0.88 19.92
N CYS A 125 36.57 -1.96 20.29
CA CYS A 125 36.49 -2.53 21.65
C CYS A 125 37.68 -2.22 22.55
N GLN A 126 38.83 -1.87 21.96
CA GLN A 126 40.03 -1.52 22.70
C GLN A 126 40.80 -0.43 21.96
N ARG A 127 41.26 0.59 22.70
CA ARG A 127 42.15 1.63 22.17
C ARG A 127 43.15 2.02 23.23
N ALA A 128 44.37 2.36 22.81
CA ALA A 128 45.41 2.93 23.66
C ALA A 128 45.74 4.34 23.19
N GLY A 129 45.95 5.24 24.15
CA GLY A 129 46.36 6.61 23.91
C GLY A 129 47.88 6.71 23.79
N THR A 130 48.34 7.62 22.96
CA THR A 130 49.75 8.00 22.86
C THR A 130 49.89 9.52 22.94
N PRO A 131 51.10 10.06 23.17
CA PRO A 131 51.32 11.50 23.18
C PRO A 131 50.92 12.23 21.90
N THR A 132 50.81 11.53 20.78
CA THR A 132 50.43 12.10 19.46
C THR A 132 49.04 11.68 19.00
N ASN A 133 48.52 10.52 19.45
CA ASN A 133 47.17 10.07 19.15
C ASN A 133 46.44 9.77 20.46
N LEU A 134 45.75 10.78 20.97
CA LEU A 134 45.01 10.64 22.22
C LEU A 134 43.92 9.56 22.10
N LEU A 135 43.65 8.88 23.21
CA LEU A 135 42.36 8.22 23.42
C LEU A 135 41.24 9.23 23.16
N ASN A 136 40.07 8.74 22.73
CA ASN A 136 38.86 9.53 22.52
C ASN A 136 38.65 10.49 23.71
N PRO A 137 38.93 11.80 23.55
CA PRO A 137 38.92 12.73 24.68
C PRO A 137 37.52 12.95 25.26
N ILE A 138 36.49 12.61 24.47
CA ILE A 138 35.09 12.81 24.81
C ILE A 138 34.39 11.46 25.03
N ARG A 139 33.41 11.45 25.92
CA ARG A 139 32.40 10.41 26.05
C ARG A 139 31.07 10.96 25.59
N SER A 140 30.27 10.13 24.96
CA SER A 140 28.88 10.45 24.61
C SER A 140 28.00 9.21 24.66
N ALA A 141 26.76 9.29 24.19
CA ALA A 141 25.89 8.14 24.02
C ALA A 141 25.30 8.08 22.61
N ARG A 142 25.06 6.85 22.17
CA ARG A 142 24.27 6.49 21.00
C ARG A 142 23.29 5.40 21.41
N LEU A 143 22.03 5.62 21.11
CA LEU A 143 20.93 4.72 21.38
C LEU A 143 20.43 4.13 20.06
N ARG A 144 20.02 2.88 20.06
CA ARG A 144 19.41 2.22 18.89
C ARG A 144 18.25 1.32 19.28
N THR A 145 17.33 1.13 18.34
CA THR A 145 16.17 0.24 18.49
C THR A 145 16.37 -1.14 17.84
N LEU A 146 17.60 -1.48 17.43
CA LEU A 146 17.96 -2.67 16.63
C LEU A 146 17.25 -3.98 17.01
N ASN A 147 17.11 -4.28 18.30
CA ASN A 147 16.49 -5.53 18.80
C ASN A 147 15.02 -5.35 19.26
N SER A 148 14.56 -4.11 19.37
CA SER A 148 13.28 -3.75 19.97
C SER A 148 12.26 -3.29 18.93
N PHE A 149 12.68 -2.51 17.95
CA PHE A 149 11.81 -1.93 16.96
C PHE A 149 12.56 -1.59 15.66
N SER A 150 12.13 -2.23 14.58
CA SER A 150 12.50 -1.90 13.20
C SER A 150 11.23 -1.81 12.39
N PHE A 151 11.19 -0.97 11.35
CA PHE A 151 10.00 -0.85 10.51
C PHE A 151 10.35 -0.52 9.06
N LYS A 152 9.42 -0.83 8.16
CA LYS A 152 9.43 -0.40 6.76
C LYS A 152 8.12 0.30 6.44
N TYR A 153 8.23 1.46 5.80
CA TYR A 153 7.15 2.39 5.47
C TYR A 153 6.40 2.95 6.68
N GLY A 154 6.05 4.23 6.63
CA GLY A 154 5.35 4.90 7.71
C GLY A 154 5.79 6.34 7.87
N ARG A 155 5.36 6.96 8.97
CA ARG A 155 5.74 8.32 9.34
C ARG A 155 6.51 8.31 10.65
N VAL A 156 7.73 8.83 10.64
CA VAL A 156 8.51 9.11 11.86
C VAL A 156 8.34 10.56 12.23
N GLU A 157 8.18 10.83 13.52
CA GLU A 157 8.21 12.15 14.10
C GLU A 157 9.03 12.13 15.39
N VAL A 158 10.13 12.87 15.41
CA VAL A 158 10.95 13.06 16.60
C VAL A 158 10.92 14.52 16.98
N LYS A 159 10.42 14.82 18.18
CA LYS A 159 10.45 16.17 18.71
C LYS A 159 11.70 16.36 19.54
N ALA A 160 12.62 17.18 19.07
CA ALA A 160 13.91 17.39 19.70
C ALA A 160 14.35 18.85 19.64
N LYS A 161 15.20 19.23 20.58
CA LYS A 161 15.95 20.49 20.59
C LYS A 161 17.42 20.18 20.40
N LEU A 162 18.04 20.78 19.39
CA LEU A 162 19.42 20.50 19.05
C LEU A 162 20.39 21.11 20.07
N PRO A 163 21.55 20.47 20.29
CA PRO A 163 22.60 21.04 21.09
C PRO A 163 23.22 22.27 20.42
N ALA A 164 23.73 23.18 21.23
CA ALA A 164 24.56 24.30 20.84
C ALA A 164 25.93 24.23 21.51
N GLY A 165 26.97 24.33 20.70
CA GLY A 165 28.36 24.17 21.12
C GLY A 165 29.25 23.78 19.95
N ASP A 166 30.47 24.30 19.94
CA ASP A 166 31.39 24.05 18.84
C ASP A 166 31.73 22.56 18.73
N TRP A 167 31.71 22.03 17.50
CA TRP A 167 32.11 20.66 17.15
C TRP A 167 31.18 19.56 17.64
N LEU A 168 29.94 19.90 18.02
CA LEU A 168 28.88 18.93 18.31
C LEU A 168 28.18 18.49 17.03
N TRP A 169 27.86 17.21 16.91
CA TRP A 169 27.17 16.61 15.76
C TRP A 169 26.00 15.73 16.25
N PRO A 170 24.81 16.32 16.47
CA PRO A 170 23.59 15.57 16.75
C PRO A 170 23.08 14.83 15.51
N ALA A 171 22.52 13.63 15.71
CA ALA A 171 21.89 12.86 14.65
C ALA A 171 20.64 12.10 15.14
N ILE A 172 19.60 12.11 14.29
CA ILE A 172 18.41 11.26 14.33
C ILE A 172 18.36 10.56 12.97
N TRP A 173 18.59 9.26 12.96
CA TRP A 173 18.89 8.53 11.73
C TRP A 173 18.54 7.06 11.88
N MET A 174 18.67 6.30 10.80
CA MET A 174 18.24 4.92 10.72
C MET A 174 19.23 4.07 9.91
N LEU A 175 19.43 2.83 10.36
CA LEU A 175 20.20 1.81 9.65
C LEU A 175 19.34 0.57 9.39
N PRO A 176 19.64 -0.21 8.34
CA PRO A 176 18.95 -1.47 8.09
C PRO A 176 19.22 -2.44 9.24
N THR A 177 18.21 -3.22 9.60
CA THR A 177 18.37 -4.28 10.61
C THR A 177 19.25 -5.40 10.08
N ASP A 178 19.05 -5.76 8.81
CA ASP A 178 19.80 -6.77 8.09
C ASP A 178 20.59 -6.15 6.94
N SER A 179 21.85 -6.53 6.79
CA SER A 179 22.70 -6.13 5.67
C SER A 179 22.38 -6.92 4.39
N ALA A 180 21.14 -6.86 3.91
CA ALA A 180 20.62 -7.70 2.83
C ALA A 180 21.41 -7.58 1.50
N TYR A 181 22.02 -6.43 1.24
CA TYR A 181 22.73 -6.13 -0.01
C TYR A 181 24.25 -5.97 0.17
N GLY A 182 24.77 -6.27 1.36
CA GLY A 182 26.18 -6.12 1.70
C GLY A 182 26.46 -4.99 2.69
N SER A 183 27.74 -4.68 2.87
CA SER A 183 28.20 -3.63 3.77
C SER A 183 27.70 -2.24 3.36
N TRP A 184 27.76 -1.29 4.28
CA TRP A 184 27.45 0.11 3.98
C TRP A 184 28.21 0.63 2.74
N PRO A 185 27.58 1.43 1.86
CA PRO A 185 26.19 1.91 1.89
C PRO A 185 25.24 1.00 1.09
N SER A 186 25.66 -0.22 0.74
CA SER A 186 24.88 -1.10 -0.15
C SER A 186 23.53 -1.51 0.44
N SER A 187 23.42 -1.57 1.76
CA SER A 187 22.14 -1.84 2.45
C SER A 187 21.41 -0.58 2.94
N GLY A 188 21.93 0.61 2.61
CA GLY A 188 21.28 1.90 2.88
C GLY A 188 21.57 2.50 4.27
N GLU A 189 21.32 3.80 4.39
CA GLU A 189 21.24 4.59 5.64
C GLU A 189 20.29 5.77 5.40
N ILE A 190 19.45 6.09 6.37
CA ILE A 190 18.47 7.18 6.28
C ILE A 190 18.73 8.19 7.42
N ASP A 191 19.21 9.37 7.06
CA ASP A 191 19.41 10.48 7.97
C ASP A 191 18.18 11.37 7.96
N ILE A 192 17.35 11.27 9.01
CA ILE A 192 16.17 12.13 9.16
C ILE A 192 16.62 13.54 9.51
N MET A 193 17.59 13.66 10.42
CA MET A 193 18.16 14.93 10.86
C MET A 193 19.62 14.75 11.25
N GLU A 194 20.49 15.51 10.60
CA GLU A 194 21.83 15.80 11.07
C GLU A 194 22.08 17.30 11.12
N SER A 195 22.91 17.75 12.06
CA SER A 195 23.28 19.16 12.19
C SER A 195 24.63 19.32 12.87
N ARG A 196 25.05 20.58 13.02
CA ARG A 196 26.28 21.00 13.71
C ARG A 196 25.90 21.95 14.83
N GLY A 197 26.36 21.72 16.05
CA GLY A 197 26.02 22.58 17.20
C GLY A 197 26.68 23.96 17.18
N ASN A 198 27.64 24.21 16.28
CA ASN A 198 28.31 25.51 16.19
C ASN A 198 27.30 26.63 15.92
N ARG A 199 27.28 27.69 16.72
CA ARG A 199 26.32 28.80 16.52
C ARG A 199 26.64 29.65 15.29
N ASN A 200 27.91 29.74 14.91
CA ASN A 200 28.41 30.69 13.92
C ASN A 200 29.35 30.02 12.90
N LEU A 201 29.11 28.75 12.57
CA LEU A 201 29.90 28.04 11.57
C LEU A 201 29.39 28.41 10.18
N VAL A 202 30.17 29.17 9.43
CA VAL A 202 29.80 29.72 8.12
C VAL A 202 30.64 29.09 7.03
N GLN A 203 29.99 28.62 5.97
CA GLN A 203 30.64 28.19 4.73
C GLN A 203 29.91 28.84 3.56
N ASP A 204 30.67 29.41 2.62
CA ASP A 204 30.14 30.08 1.43
C ASP A 204 29.05 31.14 1.74
N GLY A 205 29.21 31.83 2.88
CA GLY A 205 28.27 32.87 3.34
C GLY A 205 27.01 32.35 4.03
N VAL A 206 26.85 31.04 4.17
CA VAL A 206 25.71 30.38 4.82
C VAL A 206 26.12 29.82 6.18
N ASN A 207 25.30 30.01 7.21
CA ASN A 207 25.50 29.35 8.50
C ASN A 207 25.13 27.87 8.37
N ILE A 208 26.13 26.99 8.35
CA ILE A 208 25.99 25.52 8.27
C ILE A 208 26.02 24.85 9.66
N GLY A 209 26.03 25.70 10.70
CA GLY A 209 25.98 25.33 12.11
C GLY A 209 24.56 25.04 12.59
N ALA A 210 24.21 25.55 13.77
CA ALA A 210 22.95 25.28 14.46
C ALA A 210 21.71 25.84 13.73
N GLU A 211 21.91 26.64 12.68
CA GLU A 211 20.86 27.16 11.80
C GLU A 211 20.53 26.23 10.63
N GLN A 212 21.31 25.17 10.39
CA GLN A 212 21.11 24.26 9.28
C GLN A 212 20.89 22.83 9.76
N VAL A 213 19.88 22.18 9.19
CA VAL A 213 19.65 20.75 9.32
C VAL A 213 19.73 20.11 7.95
N ALA A 214 20.36 18.94 7.87
CA ALA A 214 20.40 18.10 6.69
C ALA A 214 19.58 16.83 6.89
N SER A 215 19.01 16.33 5.78
CA SER A 215 18.42 15.01 5.65
C SER A 215 19.02 14.33 4.42
N THR A 216 19.42 13.07 4.55
CA THR A 216 20.23 12.38 3.55
C THR A 216 19.82 10.92 3.42
N LEU A 217 19.90 10.37 2.21
CA LEU A 217 19.89 8.93 1.98
C LEU A 217 21.26 8.49 1.46
N HIS A 218 21.93 7.57 2.14
CA HIS A 218 23.17 6.97 1.64
C HIS A 218 22.86 5.65 0.94
N PHE A 219 23.36 5.51 -0.28
CA PHE A 219 23.19 4.30 -1.09
C PHE A 219 24.29 4.23 -2.15
N GLY A 220 24.74 3.01 -2.44
CA GLY A 220 25.75 2.75 -3.46
C GLY A 220 26.30 1.33 -3.33
N PRO A 221 26.88 0.77 -4.40
CA PRO A 221 27.36 -0.62 -4.39
C PRO A 221 28.56 -0.90 -3.49
N ALA A 222 29.28 0.14 -3.06
CA ALA A 222 30.35 0.10 -2.06
C ALA A 222 30.62 1.53 -1.53
N THR A 223 31.43 1.66 -0.48
CA THR A 223 31.80 2.93 0.18
C THR A 223 32.25 4.01 -0.80
N GLU A 224 33.10 3.66 -1.77
CA GLU A 224 33.64 4.56 -2.79
C GLU A 224 32.60 5.01 -3.84
N PHE A 225 31.43 4.38 -3.87
CA PHE A 225 30.33 4.65 -4.80
C PHE A 225 29.09 5.18 -4.09
N ASN A 226 29.22 5.69 -2.86
CA ASN A 226 28.11 6.33 -2.18
C ASN A 226 27.59 7.53 -3.01
N ALA A 227 26.31 7.50 -3.41
CA ALA A 227 25.69 8.50 -4.28
C ALA A 227 24.71 9.43 -3.53
N TYR A 228 24.95 9.63 -2.23
CA TYR A 228 24.12 10.41 -1.33
C TYR A 228 23.85 11.84 -1.82
N GLU A 229 24.73 12.45 -2.62
CA GLU A 229 24.56 13.82 -3.12
C GLU A 229 23.29 13.98 -3.96
N THR A 230 22.79 12.89 -4.55
CA THR A 230 21.55 12.88 -5.33
C THR A 230 20.29 12.73 -4.48
N ALA A 231 20.44 12.62 -3.15
CA ALA A 231 19.39 12.43 -2.17
C ALA A 231 19.69 13.18 -0.85
N HIS A 232 20.37 14.32 -0.95
CA HIS A 232 20.74 15.18 0.16
C HIS A 232 19.98 16.51 0.10
N TYR A 233 19.40 16.91 1.22
CA TYR A 233 18.66 18.15 1.37
C TYR A 233 19.11 18.88 2.63
N SER A 234 19.22 20.20 2.54
CA SER A 234 19.54 21.06 3.68
C SER A 234 18.49 22.15 3.82
N ARG A 235 18.14 22.49 5.07
CA ARG A 235 17.20 23.57 5.41
C ARG A 235 17.80 24.49 6.44
N ASN A 236 17.87 25.77 6.08
CA ASN A 236 18.30 26.83 6.98
C ASN A 236 17.12 27.55 7.64
N THR A 237 17.29 27.93 8.89
CA THR A 237 16.43 28.91 9.56
C THR A 237 16.78 30.33 9.13
N ALA A 238 15.98 31.31 9.58
CA ALA A 238 16.39 32.71 9.50
C ALA A 238 17.65 32.96 10.36
N PRO A 239 18.49 33.96 10.02
CA PRO A 239 19.67 34.29 10.82
C PRO A 239 19.33 34.56 12.29
N GLY A 240 20.09 33.94 13.19
CA GLY A 240 19.89 34.02 14.63
C GLY A 240 18.69 33.24 15.17
N GLN A 241 18.02 32.42 14.34
CA GLN A 241 16.86 31.60 14.72
C GLN A 241 17.19 30.10 14.65
N GLY A 242 18.37 29.70 15.10
CA GLY A 242 18.84 28.31 15.00
C GLY A 242 17.95 27.29 15.69
N TYR A 243 17.97 26.06 15.20
CA TYR A 243 17.20 24.92 15.72
C TYR A 243 17.59 24.49 17.15
N ASN A 244 18.64 25.10 17.71
CA ASN A 244 19.06 24.92 19.08
C ASN A 244 18.31 25.81 20.08
N LEU A 245 17.42 26.70 19.63
CA LEU A 245 16.70 27.64 20.50
C LEU A 245 15.44 27.02 21.10
N ASP A 246 14.71 26.22 20.31
CA ASP A 246 13.44 25.60 20.71
C ASP A 246 13.37 24.12 20.30
N PHE A 247 12.32 23.44 20.73
CA PHE A 247 12.00 22.09 20.24
C PHE A 247 11.33 22.17 18.87
N HIS A 248 11.80 21.33 17.95
CA HIS A 248 11.27 21.20 16.60
C HIS A 248 10.85 19.75 16.33
N ARG A 249 9.89 19.56 15.42
CA ARG A 249 9.51 18.23 14.91
C ARG A 249 10.33 17.90 13.68
N TYR A 250 11.20 16.90 13.79
CA TYR A 250 11.92 16.30 12.67
C TYR A 250 11.13 15.08 12.18
N GLN A 251 10.72 15.12 10.92
CA GLN A 251 9.73 14.19 10.40
C GLN A 251 10.22 13.54 9.11
N MET A 252 9.84 12.28 8.92
CA MET A 252 10.02 11.53 7.69
C MET A 252 8.71 10.83 7.33
N GLU A 253 8.29 10.93 6.08
CA GLU A 253 7.24 10.09 5.49
C GLU A 253 7.88 9.16 4.46
N TRP A 254 7.80 7.86 4.71
CA TRP A 254 8.40 6.82 3.89
C TRP A 254 7.31 5.93 3.29
N THR A 255 7.23 5.96 1.96
CA THR A 255 6.25 5.24 1.15
C THR A 255 6.98 4.34 0.15
N PRO A 256 6.28 3.42 -0.54
CA PRO A 256 6.87 2.65 -1.63
C PRO A 256 7.43 3.52 -2.78
N ASP A 257 6.86 4.71 -3.01
CA ASP A 257 7.18 5.55 -4.17
C ASP A 257 8.09 6.73 -3.86
N ARG A 258 8.19 7.14 -2.59
CA ARG A 258 9.00 8.28 -2.16
C ARG A 258 9.34 8.28 -0.67
N ILE A 259 10.41 9.01 -0.34
CA ILE A 259 10.80 9.39 1.02
C ILE A 259 10.81 10.92 1.11
N THR A 260 10.00 11.48 2.00
CA THR A 260 9.86 12.93 2.19
C THR A 260 10.30 13.32 3.60
N PHE A 261 11.17 14.33 3.72
CA PHE A 261 11.62 14.89 4.99
C PHE A 261 10.92 16.22 5.27
N LYS A 262 10.53 16.45 6.53
CA LYS A 262 9.89 17.69 6.98
C LYS A 262 10.48 18.18 8.30
N ILE A 263 10.46 19.50 8.49
CA ILE A 263 10.74 20.15 9.77
C ILE A 263 9.55 21.04 10.10
N ASP A 264 8.93 20.80 11.26
CA ASP A 264 7.72 21.49 11.71
C ASP A 264 6.61 21.50 10.66
N ASP A 265 6.31 20.32 10.10
CA ASP A 265 5.34 20.09 9.02
C ASP A 265 5.67 20.76 7.68
N VAL A 266 6.82 21.43 7.56
CA VAL A 266 7.24 22.02 6.28
C VAL A 266 8.24 21.11 5.59
N GLU A 267 7.93 20.72 4.35
CA GLU A 267 8.80 19.89 3.52
C GLU A 267 10.18 20.53 3.34
N THR A 268 11.21 19.72 3.59
CA THR A 268 12.62 20.03 3.33
C THR A 268 13.07 19.45 1.99
N GLY A 269 12.61 18.23 1.67
CA GLY A 269 12.91 17.59 0.40
C GLY A 269 12.22 16.23 0.25
N THR A 270 12.09 15.81 -1.01
CA THR A 270 11.46 14.53 -1.38
C THR A 270 12.33 13.77 -2.39
N VAL A 271 12.64 12.52 -2.05
CA VAL A 271 13.29 11.54 -2.95
C VAL A 271 12.21 10.64 -3.53
N ASN A 272 11.93 10.79 -4.84
CA ASN A 272 11.08 9.83 -5.56
C ASN A 272 11.88 8.58 -5.96
N ILE A 273 11.31 7.39 -5.75
CA ILE A 273 11.92 6.10 -6.09
C ILE A 273 12.07 5.96 -7.62
N GLY A 274 11.00 6.24 -8.38
CA GLY A 274 11.04 6.29 -9.85
C GLY A 274 11.53 4.98 -10.47
N SER A 275 12.61 5.03 -11.25
CA SER A 275 13.24 3.85 -11.85
C SER A 275 14.19 3.10 -10.90
N GLY A 276 14.39 3.62 -9.69
CA GLY A 276 15.15 3.01 -8.60
C GLY A 276 16.51 3.65 -8.32
N PHE A 277 17.12 3.27 -7.20
CA PHE A 277 18.37 3.90 -6.73
C PHE A 277 19.59 3.60 -7.58
N TRP A 278 19.60 2.48 -8.33
CA TRP A 278 20.67 2.20 -9.28
C TRP A 278 20.76 3.25 -10.38
N ASP A 279 19.60 3.63 -10.92
CA ASP A 279 19.48 4.65 -11.95
C ASP A 279 19.70 6.05 -11.37
N ARG A 280 19.20 6.33 -10.16
CA ARG A 280 19.44 7.60 -9.45
C ARG A 280 20.95 7.85 -9.26
N GLY A 281 21.70 6.84 -8.86
CA GLY A 281 23.16 6.94 -8.74
C GLY A 281 23.87 7.07 -10.09
N GLY A 282 23.21 6.71 -11.18
CA GLY A 282 23.76 6.69 -12.53
C GLY A 282 24.87 5.66 -12.70
N PHE A 283 24.86 4.59 -11.90
CA PHE A 283 26.02 3.70 -11.77
C PHE A 283 26.35 2.95 -13.05
N ALA A 284 25.34 2.51 -13.81
CA ALA A 284 25.55 1.84 -15.10
C ALA A 284 26.31 2.73 -16.11
N ALA A 285 26.02 4.04 -16.12
CA ALA A 285 26.65 4.99 -17.02
C ALA A 285 28.04 5.44 -16.52
N LYS A 286 28.17 5.70 -15.22
CA LYS A 286 29.43 6.15 -14.60
C LYS A 286 30.47 5.03 -14.52
N TYR A 287 30.04 3.80 -14.27
CA TYR A 287 30.91 2.65 -14.03
C TYR A 287 30.43 1.41 -14.82
N PRO A 288 30.66 1.37 -16.14
CA PRO A 288 30.28 0.23 -16.97
C PRO A 288 30.88 -1.08 -16.44
N GLY A 289 30.04 -2.10 -16.26
CA GLY A 289 30.44 -3.42 -15.74
C GLY A 289 30.43 -3.55 -14.22
N LEU A 290 30.13 -2.49 -13.47
CA LEU A 290 29.93 -2.57 -12.02
C LEU A 290 28.71 -3.46 -11.71
N ALA A 291 28.88 -4.40 -10.77
CA ALA A 291 27.81 -5.28 -10.36
C ALA A 291 26.76 -4.50 -9.55
N ASN A 292 25.49 -4.59 -9.97
CA ASN A 292 24.38 -4.04 -9.20
C ASN A 292 24.00 -5.00 -8.05
N PRO A 293 24.19 -4.61 -6.77
CA PRO A 293 23.85 -5.45 -5.62
C PRO A 293 22.34 -5.58 -5.41
N TRP A 294 21.54 -4.68 -5.98
CA TRP A 294 20.08 -4.62 -5.79
C TRP A 294 19.28 -5.39 -6.84
N LYS A 295 19.94 -6.21 -7.67
CA LYS A 295 19.27 -6.99 -8.74
C LYS A 295 18.15 -7.91 -8.23
N ALA A 296 18.26 -8.38 -6.99
CA ALA A 296 17.28 -9.26 -6.37
C ALA A 296 16.24 -8.52 -5.52
N GLY A 297 16.44 -7.21 -5.28
CA GLY A 297 15.51 -6.35 -4.55
C GLY A 297 14.51 -5.67 -5.48
N ASP A 298 13.58 -4.92 -4.89
CA ASP A 298 12.66 -4.09 -5.68
C ASP A 298 13.28 -2.73 -6.06
N LYS A 299 12.51 -1.86 -6.72
CA LYS A 299 13.02 -0.55 -7.18
C LYS A 299 13.44 0.37 -6.02
N SER A 300 12.85 0.19 -4.84
CA SER A 300 13.18 0.96 -3.64
C SER A 300 14.44 0.46 -2.93
N ALA A 301 14.99 -0.70 -3.31
CA ALA A 301 16.27 -1.18 -2.80
C ALA A 301 17.38 -0.10 -2.93
N PRO A 302 18.15 0.16 -1.85
CA PRO A 302 18.23 -0.64 -0.64
C PRO A 302 17.21 -0.33 0.47
N PHE A 303 16.33 0.65 0.25
CA PHE A 303 15.30 1.07 1.21
C PHE A 303 14.00 0.27 1.06
N ASP A 304 14.13 -1.02 0.74
CA ASP A 304 13.05 -2.01 0.69
C ASP A 304 13.09 -2.99 1.87
N GLN A 305 14.00 -2.76 2.83
CA GLN A 305 14.17 -3.52 4.07
C GLN A 305 13.65 -2.76 5.29
N GLU A 306 13.55 -3.41 6.45
CA GLU A 306 13.23 -2.75 7.72
C GLU A 306 14.46 -2.10 8.35
N PHE A 307 14.27 -0.86 8.81
CA PHE A 307 15.31 -0.04 9.42
C PHE A 307 14.99 0.24 10.89
N HIS A 308 16.02 0.28 11.72
CA HIS A 308 15.93 0.65 13.13
C HIS A 308 16.41 2.10 13.35
N LEU A 309 15.82 2.78 14.33
CA LEU A 309 16.15 4.15 14.71
C LEU A 309 17.41 4.24 15.57
N LEU A 310 18.18 5.31 15.36
CA LEU A 310 19.34 5.71 16.15
C LEU A 310 19.24 7.17 16.58
N LEU A 311 19.64 7.44 17.82
CA LEU A 311 19.79 8.78 18.39
C LEU A 311 21.21 8.92 18.94
N ASN A 312 21.96 9.94 18.53
CA ASN A 312 23.27 10.21 19.14
C ASN A 312 23.69 11.66 19.12
N LEU A 313 24.75 11.91 19.87
CA LEU A 313 25.52 13.13 19.82
C LEU A 313 27.01 12.80 19.62
N ALA A 314 27.49 12.94 18.38
CA ALA A 314 28.90 12.82 18.05
C ALA A 314 29.64 14.13 18.35
N VAL A 315 30.97 14.05 18.42
CA VAL A 315 31.84 15.23 18.65
C VAL A 315 33.07 15.16 17.75
N GLY A 316 33.29 16.22 16.98
CA GLY A 316 34.44 16.37 16.08
C GLY A 316 34.46 15.32 14.95
N GLY A 317 35.65 14.83 14.62
CA GLY A 317 35.91 13.95 13.48
C GLY A 317 36.61 14.64 12.31
N VAL A 318 37.03 13.86 11.31
CA VAL A 318 37.99 14.28 10.29
C VAL A 318 37.41 14.45 8.88
N SER A 319 36.09 14.46 8.72
CA SER A 319 35.41 14.72 7.45
C SER A 319 34.18 15.60 7.58
N TYR A 320 33.36 15.44 8.63
CA TYR A 320 32.06 16.13 8.76
C TYR A 320 32.14 17.67 8.94
N PHE A 321 33.19 18.15 9.61
CA PHE A 321 33.46 19.58 9.76
C PHE A 321 34.47 20.01 8.69
N SER A 322 34.04 20.85 7.74
CA SER A 322 34.91 21.31 6.65
C SER A 322 36.09 22.15 7.16
N ASP A 323 37.27 21.96 6.55
CA ASP A 323 38.43 22.84 6.78
C ASP A 323 38.26 24.23 6.15
N SER A 324 37.32 24.40 5.21
CA SER A 324 37.01 25.68 4.57
C SER A 324 35.97 26.52 5.32
N ALA A 325 35.30 25.93 6.32
CA ALA A 325 34.30 26.64 7.11
C ALA A 325 34.95 27.59 8.13
N SER A 326 34.34 28.75 8.34
CA SER A 326 34.76 29.76 9.30
C SER A 326 33.92 29.67 10.56
N ASN A 327 34.56 29.68 11.74
CA ASN A 327 33.92 29.78 13.05
C ASN A 327 34.70 30.83 13.86
N PRO A 328 34.10 31.59 14.80
CA PRO A 328 34.78 32.68 15.50
C PRO A 328 36.12 32.31 16.17
N ASN A 329 36.23 31.09 16.71
CA ASN A 329 37.47 30.59 17.32
C ASN A 329 38.35 29.77 16.37
N GLY A 330 37.96 29.69 15.09
CA GLY A 330 38.55 28.78 14.10
C GLY A 330 38.28 27.31 14.41
N LYS A 331 38.50 26.44 13.43
CA LYS A 331 38.53 24.98 13.65
C LYS A 331 39.90 24.58 14.21
N PRO A 332 39.99 23.90 15.35
CA PRO A 332 41.28 23.59 15.98
C PRO A 332 42.17 22.60 15.25
N TRP A 333 41.60 21.75 14.39
CA TRP A 333 42.32 20.69 13.68
C TRP A 333 42.08 20.76 12.17
N ASN A 334 43.03 20.20 11.41
CA ASN A 334 42.85 19.94 9.99
C ASN A 334 42.37 18.50 9.75
N ASN A 335 41.50 18.26 8.78
CA ASN A 335 40.97 16.93 8.48
C ASN A 335 42.03 15.90 8.04
N LEU A 336 43.18 16.36 7.54
CA LEU A 336 44.31 15.50 7.18
C LEU A 336 45.35 15.36 8.30
N SER A 337 45.13 16.00 9.47
CA SER A 337 46.09 15.93 10.55
C SER A 337 46.10 14.54 11.20
N PRO A 338 47.27 13.88 11.32
CA PRO A 338 47.40 12.62 12.06
C PRO A 338 47.26 12.81 13.58
N THR A 339 47.26 14.06 14.05
CA THR A 339 47.16 14.45 15.46
C THR A 339 45.86 15.21 15.76
N ALA A 340 44.84 15.11 14.91
CA ALA A 340 43.59 15.85 15.05
C ALA A 340 42.91 15.74 16.44
N PRO A 341 42.81 14.56 17.09
CA PRO A 341 42.27 14.47 18.45
C PRO A 341 43.07 15.26 19.50
N LEU A 342 44.41 15.32 19.34
CA LEU A 342 45.29 16.09 20.22
C LEU A 342 45.10 17.59 20.01
N GLU A 343 45.01 18.04 18.76
CA GLU A 343 44.76 19.45 18.40
C GLU A 343 43.41 19.92 18.94
N PHE A 344 42.37 19.12 18.72
CA PHE A 344 41.04 19.32 19.31
C PHE A 344 41.14 19.45 20.84
N TRP A 345 41.80 18.51 21.52
CA TRP A 345 41.93 18.50 22.98
C TRP A 345 42.72 19.70 23.54
N ASN A 346 43.79 20.10 22.87
CA ASN A 346 44.60 21.24 23.27
C ASN A 346 43.82 22.56 23.18
N ALA A 347 42.86 22.65 22.27
CA ALA A 347 41.97 23.80 22.13
C ALA A 347 40.73 23.76 23.05
N ARG A 348 40.64 22.83 24.01
CA ARG A 348 39.43 22.63 24.84
C ARG A 348 38.91 23.85 25.56
N ASN A 349 39.78 24.74 26.00
CA ASN A 349 39.34 25.97 26.66
C ASN A 349 38.54 26.90 25.72
N ALA A 350 38.77 26.81 24.40
CA ALA A 350 38.01 27.60 23.43
C ALA A 350 36.60 27.03 23.21
N TRP A 351 36.48 25.71 22.99
CA TRP A 351 35.18 25.09 22.69
C TRP A 351 34.37 24.68 23.92
N LEU A 352 34.97 24.33 25.06
CA LEU A 352 34.21 23.99 26.30
C LEU A 352 33.35 25.16 26.80
N ASN A 353 33.85 26.39 26.63
CA ASN A 353 33.08 27.59 26.97
C ASN A 353 31.84 27.72 26.10
N THR A 354 31.90 27.30 24.84
CA THR A 354 30.75 27.37 23.91
C THR A 354 29.67 26.34 24.24
N TRP A 355 30.04 25.28 24.97
CA TRP A 355 29.14 24.23 25.46
C TRP A 355 28.47 24.62 26.78
N ASN A 356 28.88 25.75 27.39
CA ASN A 356 28.50 26.15 28.74
C ASN A 356 28.73 25.01 29.77
N TYR A 357 29.78 24.22 29.56
CA TYR A 357 29.97 22.92 30.21
C TYR A 357 30.03 22.97 31.75
N TYR A 358 30.68 24.00 32.29
CA TYR A 358 30.83 24.19 33.74
C TYR A 358 29.74 25.08 34.36
N VAL A 359 28.73 25.49 33.60
CA VAL A 359 27.62 26.30 34.11
C VAL A 359 26.57 25.35 34.72
N PRO A 360 26.33 25.38 36.06
CA PRO A 360 25.43 24.43 36.70
C PRO A 360 24.01 24.50 36.12
N GLY A 361 23.46 23.33 35.78
CA GLY A 361 22.10 23.21 35.22
C GLY A 361 21.95 23.65 33.76
N ASN A 362 23.02 24.05 33.08
CA ASN A 362 22.96 24.35 31.65
C ASN A 362 22.83 23.05 30.83
N THR A 363 22.00 23.07 29.79
CA THR A 363 21.76 21.94 28.88
C THR A 363 22.05 22.27 27.42
N ASP A 364 22.76 23.37 27.14
CA ASP A 364 23.01 23.84 25.78
C ASP A 364 23.69 22.77 24.94
N SER A 365 24.68 22.06 25.48
CA SER A 365 25.40 21.00 24.75
C SER A 365 24.65 19.67 24.69
N HIS A 366 23.40 19.60 25.17
CA HIS A 366 22.62 18.36 25.18
C HIS A 366 21.75 18.29 23.93
N LEU A 367 21.74 17.14 23.26
CA LEU A 367 20.62 16.77 22.40
C LEU A 367 19.46 16.40 23.34
N GLN A 368 18.35 17.10 23.20
CA GLN A 368 17.17 16.96 24.06
C GLN A 368 16.03 16.40 23.22
N VAL A 369 15.52 15.21 23.54
CA VAL A 369 14.44 14.56 22.80
C VAL A 369 13.23 14.43 23.72
N ASP A 370 12.13 15.08 23.33
CA ASP A 370 10.85 15.07 24.05
C ASP A 370 10.11 13.77 23.77
N TYR A 371 9.97 13.40 22.49
CA TYR A 371 9.40 12.10 22.13
C TYR A 371 9.92 11.59 20.79
N VAL A 372 9.80 10.28 20.61
CA VAL A 372 9.88 9.58 19.32
C VAL A 372 8.54 8.90 19.07
N ARG A 373 7.94 9.15 17.90
CA ARG A 373 6.71 8.48 17.45
C ARG A 373 6.88 7.94 16.05
N VAL A 374 6.43 6.72 15.84
CA VAL A 374 6.34 6.11 14.51
C VAL A 374 4.91 5.68 14.28
N TYR A 375 4.37 6.12 13.15
CA TYR A 375 3.04 5.79 12.71
C TYR A 375 3.10 4.88 11.49
N ALA A 376 2.24 3.88 11.45
CA ALA A 376 1.99 3.11 10.25
C ALA A 376 1.55 4.03 9.11
N LEU A 377 1.93 3.67 7.88
CA LEU A 377 1.62 4.43 6.68
C LEU A 377 0.11 4.64 6.53
N LEU A 378 -0.29 5.80 6.04
CA LEU A 378 -1.70 6.10 5.75
C LEU A 378 -2.15 5.42 4.45
N ASP A 379 -3.43 5.10 4.37
CA ASP A 379 -4.00 4.35 3.25
C ASP A 379 -4.29 5.24 2.05
N ILE A 380 -4.18 6.55 2.21
CA ILE A 380 -4.19 7.52 1.10
C ILE A 380 -3.04 7.29 0.11
N TYR A 381 -2.05 6.45 0.46
CA TYR A 381 -0.98 6.03 -0.45
C TYR A 381 -1.30 4.74 -1.22
N LYS A 382 -2.43 4.07 -0.95
CA LYS A 382 -2.95 2.93 -1.74
C LYS A 382 -3.44 3.33 -3.13
N ASP A 383 -3.64 4.62 -3.38
CA ASP A 383 -4.01 5.15 -4.70
C ASP A 383 -2.89 5.03 -5.77
N PHE A 384 -1.69 4.53 -5.42
CA PHE A 384 -0.54 4.36 -6.33
C PHE A 384 -0.02 2.91 -6.51
N GLY A 385 -0.89 1.89 -6.37
CA GLY A 385 -0.77 0.66 -7.17
C GLY A 385 0.32 -0.36 -6.79
N TYR A 386 0.32 -0.89 -5.57
CA TYR A 386 1.01 -2.15 -5.25
C TYR A 386 0.17 -3.03 -4.29
N LEU A 387 -0.25 -4.19 -4.80
CA LEU A 387 -0.77 -5.33 -4.04
C LEU A 387 0.41 -6.29 -3.78
N ILE A 388 0.66 -6.68 -2.53
CA ILE A 388 1.46 -7.86 -2.19
C ILE A 388 0.58 -8.78 -1.34
N ALA A 389 0.47 -10.04 -1.77
CA ALA A 389 -0.34 -11.10 -1.19
C ALA A 389 0.09 -11.46 0.26
N ASP A 390 -0.84 -11.35 1.20
CA ASP A 390 -0.77 -11.99 2.51
C ASP A 390 -0.70 -13.52 2.36
N ARG A 391 -0.04 -14.23 3.29
CA ARG A 391 -0.26 -15.69 3.42
C ARG A 391 -1.60 -15.89 4.12
N ILE A 392 -2.63 -16.13 3.34
CA ILE A 392 -4.00 -16.32 3.81
C ILE A 392 -4.21 -17.80 4.19
N CYS A 393 -4.86 -18.07 5.32
CA CYS A 393 -5.18 -19.44 5.70
C CYS A 393 -6.30 -20.01 4.81
N ALA A 394 -6.20 -21.28 4.42
CA ALA A 394 -7.30 -21.96 3.73
C ALA A 394 -8.59 -21.90 4.57
N GLY A 395 -9.70 -21.51 3.94
CA GLY A 395 -11.00 -21.29 4.58
C GLY A 395 -11.18 -19.93 5.25
N GLU A 396 -10.16 -19.06 5.26
CA GLU A 396 -10.28 -17.71 5.81
C GLU A 396 -11.14 -16.82 4.91
N LEU A 397 -12.05 -16.05 5.51
CA LEU A 397 -12.88 -15.05 4.82
C LEU A 397 -12.02 -13.84 4.46
N ILE A 398 -11.76 -13.64 3.17
CA ILE A 398 -10.86 -12.59 2.64
C ILE A 398 -11.59 -11.37 2.10
N PHE A 399 -12.88 -11.52 1.78
CA PHE A 399 -13.76 -10.42 1.40
C PHE A 399 -15.18 -10.72 1.85
N GLU A 400 -15.86 -9.72 2.39
CA GLU A 400 -17.27 -9.80 2.75
C GLU A 400 -17.94 -8.43 2.54
N ASP A 401 -19.11 -8.47 1.93
CA ASP A 401 -20.07 -7.38 2.00
C ASP A 401 -21.46 -7.94 2.28
N ASN A 402 -22.06 -7.54 3.41
CA ASN A 402 -23.44 -7.89 3.78
C ASN A 402 -24.44 -6.78 3.37
N PHE A 403 -23.99 -5.78 2.59
CA PHE A 403 -24.82 -4.71 2.03
C PHE A 403 -25.72 -3.96 3.03
N ASP A 404 -25.34 -3.89 4.31
CA ASP A 404 -25.91 -2.98 5.31
C ASP A 404 -25.87 -1.51 4.83
N LYS A 405 -24.83 -1.18 4.06
CA LYS A 405 -24.67 0.05 3.31
C LYS A 405 -23.81 -0.21 2.07
N LEU A 406 -24.04 0.52 0.97
CA LEU A 406 -23.17 0.40 -0.19
C LEU A 406 -21.77 0.98 0.11
N ASN A 407 -20.80 0.09 0.35
CA ASN A 407 -19.44 0.45 0.73
C ASN A 407 -18.59 0.81 -0.50
N PHE A 408 -18.34 2.10 -0.71
CA PHE A 408 -17.50 2.57 -1.80
C PHE A 408 -16.00 2.24 -1.67
N LYS A 409 -15.55 1.79 -0.50
CA LYS A 409 -14.20 1.20 -0.38
C LYS A 409 -14.15 -0.18 -1.03
N HIS A 410 -15.26 -0.91 -1.08
CA HIS A 410 -15.34 -2.23 -1.71
C HIS A 410 -15.75 -2.13 -3.18
N TRP A 411 -16.72 -1.27 -3.49
CA TRP A 411 -17.36 -1.23 -4.81
C TRP A 411 -17.12 0.10 -5.49
N GLN A 412 -16.50 0.05 -6.67
CA GLN A 412 -16.45 1.19 -7.58
C GLN A 412 -17.56 1.07 -8.61
N HIS A 413 -18.24 2.19 -8.88
CA HIS A 413 -19.17 2.27 -10.00
C HIS A 413 -18.42 2.36 -11.32
N GLU A 414 -18.88 1.59 -12.30
CA GLU A 414 -18.63 1.88 -13.70
C GLU A 414 -19.61 2.97 -14.16
N SER A 415 -19.06 4.03 -14.75
CA SER A 415 -19.83 5.12 -15.33
C SER A 415 -19.47 5.22 -16.80
N THR A 416 -20.33 4.69 -17.66
CA THR A 416 -20.06 4.63 -19.10
C THR A 416 -21.35 4.49 -19.90
N LEU A 417 -21.37 5.10 -21.09
CA LEU A 417 -22.38 4.88 -22.12
C LEU A 417 -22.07 3.68 -23.02
N ALA A 418 -20.87 3.12 -22.89
CA ALA A 418 -20.49 1.89 -23.55
C ALA A 418 -21.22 0.70 -22.92
N GLY A 419 -21.69 -0.21 -23.77
CA GLY A 419 -22.05 -1.54 -23.32
C GLY A 419 -20.81 -2.42 -23.09
N GLY A 420 -21.01 -3.63 -22.56
CA GLY A 420 -19.99 -4.67 -22.38
C GLY A 420 -19.72 -5.50 -23.63
N GLY A 421 -19.86 -4.93 -24.84
CA GLY A 421 -19.64 -5.63 -26.11
C GLY A 421 -20.91 -6.14 -26.81
N ASN A 422 -22.08 -6.09 -26.16
CA ASN A 422 -23.39 -6.48 -26.69
C ASN A 422 -24.24 -5.27 -27.17
N TRP A 423 -23.67 -4.07 -27.24
CA TRP A 423 -24.40 -2.83 -27.60
C TRP A 423 -25.68 -2.62 -26.77
N GLU A 424 -25.56 -2.85 -25.46
CA GLU A 424 -26.68 -2.78 -24.54
C GLU A 424 -27.29 -1.37 -24.44
N PHE A 425 -28.54 -1.29 -24.01
CA PHE A 425 -29.36 -0.07 -24.13
C PHE A 425 -29.34 0.80 -22.86
N GLN A 426 -28.67 0.36 -21.81
CA GLN A 426 -28.38 1.13 -20.62
C GLN A 426 -27.07 1.89 -20.73
N TRP A 427 -26.93 2.95 -19.96
CA TRP A 427 -25.63 3.46 -19.53
C TRP A 427 -25.51 3.25 -18.02
N TYR A 428 -24.30 2.96 -17.56
CA TYR A 428 -24.03 2.75 -16.14
C TYR A 428 -23.72 4.09 -15.46
N THR A 429 -24.24 4.26 -14.25
CA THR A 429 -24.11 5.49 -13.46
C THR A 429 -23.91 5.18 -11.98
N ASN A 430 -23.28 6.10 -11.26
CA ASN A 430 -23.14 6.06 -9.80
C ASN A 430 -24.34 6.63 -9.03
N ASN A 431 -25.45 6.93 -9.71
CA ASN A 431 -26.63 7.52 -9.09
C ASN A 431 -27.31 6.55 -8.11
N ARG A 432 -27.70 7.08 -6.94
CA ARG A 432 -28.44 6.34 -5.90
C ARG A 432 -29.81 5.84 -6.33
N SER A 433 -30.40 6.40 -7.38
CA SER A 433 -31.63 5.85 -7.98
C SER A 433 -31.40 4.48 -8.63
N ASN A 434 -30.14 4.12 -8.94
CA ASN A 434 -29.79 2.92 -9.69
C ASN A 434 -29.04 1.88 -8.88
N SER A 435 -28.40 2.28 -7.78
CA SER A 435 -27.80 1.36 -6.83
C SER A 435 -27.85 1.93 -5.42
N TYR A 436 -28.50 1.20 -4.53
CA TYR A 436 -28.69 1.58 -3.14
C TYR A 436 -28.89 0.35 -2.27
N THR A 437 -28.75 0.53 -0.96
CA THR A 437 -28.99 -0.51 0.03
C THR A 437 -30.23 -0.19 0.84
N GLU A 438 -31.08 -1.18 1.05
CA GLU A 438 -32.30 -1.09 1.83
C GLU A 438 -32.49 -2.41 2.58
N ASP A 439 -32.73 -2.35 3.90
CA ASP A 439 -32.90 -3.51 4.77
C ASP A 439 -31.80 -4.60 4.65
N GLY A 440 -30.54 -4.17 4.46
CA GLY A 440 -29.39 -5.07 4.30
C GLY A 440 -29.23 -5.68 2.91
N ILE A 441 -30.05 -5.28 1.94
CA ILE A 441 -30.01 -5.76 0.56
C ILE A 441 -29.49 -4.66 -0.36
N LEU A 442 -28.51 -4.97 -1.20
CA LEU A 442 -28.17 -4.15 -2.35
C LEU A 442 -29.21 -4.34 -3.45
N HIS A 443 -29.80 -3.23 -3.88
CA HIS A 443 -30.67 -3.16 -5.05
C HIS A 443 -29.93 -2.48 -6.20
N ILE A 444 -29.81 -3.17 -7.34
CA ILE A 444 -29.49 -2.53 -8.63
C ILE A 444 -30.79 -2.37 -9.40
N LYS A 445 -31.20 -1.11 -9.60
CA LYS A 445 -32.48 -0.72 -10.21
C LYS A 445 -32.26 -0.09 -11.59
N PRO A 446 -32.89 -0.60 -12.65
CA PRO A 446 -32.92 0.09 -13.92
C PRO A 446 -33.88 1.29 -13.82
N THR A 447 -33.49 2.45 -14.34
CA THR A 447 -34.35 3.66 -14.39
C THR A 447 -34.28 4.32 -15.75
N LEU A 448 -35.18 5.28 -16.02
CA LEU A 448 -35.24 5.91 -17.33
C LEU A 448 -34.27 7.10 -17.42
N THR A 449 -33.55 7.23 -18.53
CA THR A 449 -32.76 8.44 -18.83
C THR A 449 -33.68 9.65 -19.03
N SER A 450 -34.88 9.44 -19.59
CA SER A 450 -35.87 10.50 -19.85
C SER A 450 -36.45 11.13 -18.57
N GLU A 451 -36.38 10.48 -17.42
CA GLU A 451 -36.81 11.07 -16.14
C GLU A 451 -35.94 12.26 -15.72
N ILE A 452 -34.67 12.28 -16.12
CA ILE A 452 -33.76 13.38 -15.82
C ILE A 452 -33.78 14.43 -16.94
N TYR A 453 -33.70 13.97 -18.19
CA TYR A 453 -33.44 14.87 -19.33
C TYR A 453 -34.66 15.13 -20.24
N GLY A 454 -35.78 14.45 -19.99
CA GLY A 454 -36.95 14.44 -20.87
C GLY A 454 -36.80 13.50 -22.07
N GLU A 455 -37.91 13.06 -22.65
CA GLU A 455 -37.89 12.13 -23.79
C GLU A 455 -37.24 12.71 -25.04
N ALA A 456 -37.48 14.01 -25.33
CA ALA A 456 -36.93 14.67 -26.51
C ALA A 456 -35.39 14.62 -26.54
N PHE A 457 -34.76 14.71 -25.36
CA PHE A 457 -33.30 14.68 -25.22
C PHE A 457 -32.68 13.38 -25.75
N LEU A 458 -33.37 12.24 -25.64
CA LEU A 458 -32.86 10.96 -26.15
C LEU A 458 -32.57 11.00 -27.65
N SER A 459 -33.33 11.80 -28.41
CA SER A 459 -33.31 11.84 -29.87
C SER A 459 -32.55 13.03 -30.48
N SER A 460 -32.14 14.00 -29.66
CA SER A 460 -31.49 15.23 -30.15
C SER A 460 -30.48 15.84 -29.19
N GLY A 461 -30.38 15.34 -27.97
CA GLY A 461 -29.47 15.83 -26.95
C GLY A 461 -28.07 15.24 -27.09
N THR A 462 -27.15 15.75 -26.27
CA THR A 462 -25.82 15.17 -26.07
C THR A 462 -25.66 14.85 -24.59
N LEU A 463 -25.58 13.56 -24.26
CA LEU A 463 -25.26 13.09 -22.93
C LEU A 463 -23.74 12.97 -22.83
N SER A 464 -23.13 13.79 -21.99
CA SER A 464 -21.70 13.77 -21.71
C SER A 464 -21.49 13.52 -20.22
N ILE A 465 -20.73 12.48 -19.90
CA ILE A 465 -20.34 12.11 -18.53
C ILE A 465 -18.83 12.23 -18.34
N GLN A 466 -18.14 13.04 -19.16
CA GLN A 466 -16.67 13.11 -19.16
C GLN A 466 -16.03 13.34 -17.78
N GLY A 467 -16.70 14.03 -16.85
CA GLY A 467 -16.20 14.21 -15.49
C GLY A 467 -16.23 12.95 -14.62
N ASP A 468 -17.13 12.01 -14.90
CA ASP A 468 -17.35 10.77 -14.13
C ASP A 468 -17.05 9.51 -14.95
N CYS A 469 -16.64 9.65 -16.21
CA CYS A 469 -16.50 8.54 -17.13
C CYS A 469 -15.35 7.61 -16.73
N THR A 470 -15.64 6.31 -16.64
CA THR A 470 -14.63 5.30 -16.30
C THR A 470 -14.12 4.54 -17.53
N ASN A 471 -14.60 4.86 -18.73
CA ASN A 471 -14.18 4.21 -19.97
C ASN A 471 -13.03 4.98 -20.63
N ALA A 472 -11.99 4.27 -21.07
CA ALA A 472 -10.84 4.86 -21.74
C ALA A 472 -11.14 5.33 -23.18
N ALA A 473 -12.23 4.85 -23.79
CA ALA A 473 -12.62 5.21 -25.14
C ALA A 473 -13.63 6.37 -25.15
N PHE A 474 -13.39 7.38 -26.00
CA PHE A 474 -14.20 8.60 -26.09
C PHE A 474 -15.71 8.33 -26.31
N TRP A 475 -16.05 7.30 -27.08
CA TRP A 475 -17.44 6.90 -27.36
C TRP A 475 -18.18 6.31 -26.15
N GLY A 476 -17.45 5.94 -25.09
CA GLY A 476 -18.02 5.50 -23.82
C GLY A 476 -18.34 6.64 -22.85
N CYS A 477 -17.99 7.89 -23.18
CA CYS A 477 -18.11 9.04 -22.27
C CYS A 477 -19.03 10.16 -22.79
N GLU A 478 -19.34 10.14 -24.08
CA GLU A 478 -20.31 11.07 -24.67
C GLU A 478 -21.08 10.38 -25.80
N ARG A 479 -22.39 10.64 -25.84
CA ARG A 479 -23.26 10.19 -26.95
C ARG A 479 -24.24 11.28 -27.31
N THR A 480 -24.35 11.54 -28.61
CA THR A 480 -25.35 12.43 -29.17
C THR A 480 -26.48 11.61 -29.77
N GLY A 481 -27.69 11.90 -29.32
CA GLY A 481 -28.92 11.27 -29.79
C GLY A 481 -29.29 11.78 -31.17
N THR A 482 -29.86 10.88 -31.97
CA THR A 482 -30.49 11.20 -33.26
C THR A 482 -31.87 10.55 -33.31
N PRO A 483 -32.77 10.97 -34.21
CA PRO A 483 -34.08 10.34 -34.37
C PRO A 483 -34.04 8.84 -34.68
N THR A 484 -32.92 8.33 -35.18
CA THR A 484 -32.74 6.91 -35.56
C THR A 484 -31.86 6.13 -34.60
N ASN A 485 -30.98 6.79 -33.87
CA ASN A 485 -30.08 6.19 -32.89
C ASN A 485 -30.08 7.08 -31.65
N ILE A 486 -30.97 6.74 -30.72
CA ILE A 486 -31.14 7.49 -29.49
C ILE A 486 -29.94 7.29 -28.54
N ILE A 487 -29.78 8.22 -27.60
CA ILE A 487 -28.96 8.00 -26.41
C ILE A 487 -29.52 6.80 -25.64
N ASN A 488 -28.65 6.07 -24.94
CA ASN A 488 -29.00 4.95 -24.07
C ASN A 488 -30.25 5.29 -23.22
N PRO A 489 -31.43 4.69 -23.53
CA PRO A 489 -32.68 5.08 -22.89
C PRO A 489 -32.76 4.70 -21.41
N ILE A 490 -31.93 3.77 -20.96
CA ILE A 490 -31.94 3.23 -19.60
C ILE A 490 -30.70 3.68 -18.83
N ARG A 491 -30.87 3.91 -17.54
CA ARG A 491 -29.81 4.05 -16.53
C ARG A 491 -29.77 2.77 -15.71
N SER A 492 -28.58 2.28 -15.41
CA SER A 492 -28.40 1.15 -14.49
C SER A 492 -27.09 1.32 -13.71
N ALA A 493 -26.72 0.32 -12.91
CA ALA A 493 -25.42 0.30 -12.24
C ALA A 493 -24.64 -0.98 -12.59
N ARG A 494 -23.32 -0.80 -12.65
CA ARG A 494 -22.32 -1.87 -12.65
C ARG A 494 -21.31 -1.52 -11.57
N LEU A 495 -21.10 -2.44 -10.66
CA LEU A 495 -20.19 -2.30 -9.54
C LEU A 495 -19.06 -3.30 -9.73
N ARG A 496 -17.83 -2.87 -9.46
CA ARG A 496 -16.65 -3.72 -9.55
C ARG A 496 -15.75 -3.54 -8.34
N THR A 497 -14.95 -4.56 -8.02
CA THR A 497 -13.92 -4.50 -6.97
C THR A 497 -12.53 -4.22 -7.51
N LEU A 498 -12.40 -3.85 -8.79
CA LEU A 498 -11.13 -3.68 -9.52
C LEU A 498 -10.03 -2.92 -8.76
N LYS A 499 -10.38 -1.87 -8.00
CA LYS A 499 -9.39 -1.06 -7.26
C LYS A 499 -9.26 -1.42 -5.77
N SER A 500 -10.09 -2.34 -5.28
CA SER A 500 -10.29 -2.60 -3.85
C SER A 500 -10.02 -4.04 -3.45
N PHE A 501 -10.37 -4.99 -4.31
CA PHE A 501 -10.22 -6.41 -4.03
C PHE A 501 -10.13 -7.20 -5.34
N SER A 502 -9.02 -7.90 -5.50
CA SER A 502 -8.78 -8.93 -6.50
C SER A 502 -8.20 -10.14 -5.79
N PHE A 503 -8.41 -11.34 -6.34
CA PHE A 503 -7.85 -12.56 -5.75
C PHE A 503 -7.54 -13.58 -6.84
N LYS A 504 -6.57 -14.44 -6.55
CA LYS A 504 -6.26 -15.63 -7.34
C LYS A 504 -6.45 -16.86 -6.48
N TYR A 505 -7.29 -17.77 -6.96
CA TYR A 505 -7.73 -18.98 -6.26
C TYR A 505 -8.50 -18.68 -4.97
N GLY A 506 -9.59 -19.42 -4.74
CA GLY A 506 -10.50 -19.18 -3.63
C GLY A 506 -11.90 -19.68 -3.92
N SER A 507 -12.81 -19.45 -2.98
CA SER A 507 -14.23 -19.71 -3.16
C SER A 507 -15.03 -18.41 -3.02
N VAL A 508 -16.02 -18.21 -3.87
CA VAL A 508 -16.97 -17.10 -3.83
C VAL A 508 -18.34 -17.67 -3.49
N GLU A 509 -19.05 -17.02 -2.58
CA GLU A 509 -20.45 -17.28 -2.30
C GLU A 509 -21.23 -15.96 -2.38
N VAL A 510 -22.26 -15.93 -3.23
CA VAL A 510 -23.17 -14.80 -3.36
C VAL A 510 -24.58 -15.24 -3.08
N ARG A 511 -25.24 -14.61 -2.10
CA ARG A 511 -26.68 -14.78 -1.91
C ARG A 511 -27.43 -13.67 -2.62
N ALA A 512 -28.16 -14.01 -3.67
CA ALA A 512 -28.88 -13.03 -4.48
C ALA A 512 -30.22 -13.57 -4.98
N LYS A 513 -31.10 -12.63 -5.32
CA LYS A 513 -32.39 -12.88 -5.97
C LYS A 513 -32.37 -12.15 -7.32
N LEU A 514 -32.57 -12.89 -8.40
CA LEU A 514 -32.48 -12.35 -9.76
C LEU A 514 -33.70 -11.46 -10.08
N PRO A 515 -33.53 -10.40 -10.88
CA PRO A 515 -34.64 -9.55 -11.31
C PRO A 515 -35.55 -10.28 -12.29
N ALA A 516 -36.83 -9.89 -12.29
CA ALA A 516 -37.81 -10.28 -13.28
C ALA A 516 -38.43 -9.06 -13.98
N GLY A 517 -38.44 -9.13 -15.31
CA GLY A 517 -38.81 -8.08 -16.21
C GLY A 517 -38.21 -8.33 -17.58
N ASP A 518 -38.95 -7.98 -18.63
CA ASP A 518 -38.50 -8.26 -19.98
C ASP A 518 -37.21 -7.50 -20.30
N TRP A 519 -36.28 -8.20 -20.96
CA TRP A 519 -35.03 -7.63 -21.48
C TRP A 519 -34.00 -7.22 -20.41
N LEU A 520 -34.16 -7.70 -19.17
CA LEU A 520 -33.17 -7.54 -18.10
C LEU A 520 -32.09 -8.63 -18.18
N TRP A 521 -30.84 -8.25 -17.94
CA TRP A 521 -29.67 -9.14 -17.96
C TRP A 521 -28.82 -8.93 -16.69
N PRO A 522 -29.15 -9.65 -15.59
CA PRO A 522 -28.32 -9.69 -14.39
C PRO A 522 -27.06 -10.53 -14.62
N ALA A 523 -25.93 -10.08 -14.06
CA ALA A 523 -24.68 -10.84 -14.06
C ALA A 523 -23.90 -10.66 -12.76
N ILE A 524 -23.30 -11.75 -12.27
CA ILE A 524 -22.22 -11.78 -11.28
C ILE A 524 -21.06 -12.51 -11.94
N TRP A 525 -19.96 -11.81 -12.15
CA TRP A 525 -18.89 -12.28 -13.01
C TRP A 525 -17.57 -11.62 -12.60
N MET A 526 -16.48 -12.05 -13.21
CA MET A 526 -15.14 -11.59 -12.88
C MET A 526 -14.30 -11.38 -14.13
N LEU A 527 -13.51 -10.32 -14.11
CA LEU A 527 -12.49 -10.03 -15.12
C LEU A 527 -11.09 -10.03 -14.50
N PRO A 528 -10.05 -10.29 -15.29
CA PRO A 528 -8.68 -10.19 -14.81
C PRO A 528 -8.38 -8.75 -14.39
N THR A 529 -7.62 -8.59 -13.32
CA THR A 529 -7.13 -7.29 -12.84
C THR A 529 -6.15 -6.69 -13.84
N ASP A 530 -5.29 -7.55 -14.39
CA ASP A 530 -4.31 -7.22 -15.42
C ASP A 530 -4.50 -8.11 -16.65
N ASN A 531 -4.43 -7.51 -17.85
CA ASN A 531 -4.52 -8.22 -19.13
C ASN A 531 -3.19 -8.93 -19.50
N ALA A 532 -2.73 -9.85 -18.65
CA ALA A 532 -1.40 -10.48 -18.74
C ALA A 532 -1.13 -11.19 -20.08
N TYR A 533 -2.17 -11.69 -20.76
CA TYR A 533 -2.07 -12.46 -22.00
C TYR A 533 -2.65 -11.72 -23.22
N GLY A 534 -3.03 -10.45 -23.06
CA GLY A 534 -3.65 -9.64 -24.10
C GLY A 534 -5.12 -9.32 -23.82
N SER A 535 -5.78 -8.70 -24.80
CA SER A 535 -7.19 -8.32 -24.72
C SER A 535 -8.10 -9.54 -24.56
N TRP A 536 -9.32 -9.32 -24.08
CA TRP A 536 -10.36 -10.34 -24.03
C TRP A 536 -10.48 -11.14 -25.36
N PRO A 537 -10.66 -12.48 -25.31
CA PRO A 537 -10.75 -13.34 -24.14
C PRO A 537 -9.38 -13.93 -23.71
N SER A 538 -8.27 -13.40 -24.23
CA SER A 538 -6.93 -13.99 -24.01
C SER A 538 -6.49 -13.98 -22.56
N SER A 539 -6.98 -13.03 -21.76
CA SER A 539 -6.74 -12.97 -20.31
C SER A 539 -7.90 -13.52 -19.47
N GLY A 540 -8.90 -14.12 -20.10
CA GLY A 540 -10.01 -14.81 -19.45
C GLY A 540 -11.19 -13.91 -19.02
N GLU A 541 -12.32 -14.56 -18.78
CA GLU A 541 -13.52 -14.03 -18.11
C GLU A 541 -14.18 -15.19 -17.37
N ILE A 542 -14.72 -14.93 -16.17
CA ILE A 542 -15.40 -15.93 -15.35
C ILE A 542 -16.81 -15.45 -15.03
N ASP A 543 -17.80 -16.07 -15.64
CA ASP A 543 -19.21 -15.81 -15.36
C ASP A 543 -19.70 -16.79 -14.31
N ILE A 544 -19.82 -16.29 -13.07
CA ILE A 544 -20.41 -17.08 -11.98
C ILE A 544 -21.88 -17.29 -12.29
N ILE A 545 -22.59 -16.22 -12.65
CA ILE A 545 -23.94 -16.28 -13.19
C ILE A 545 -24.19 -15.24 -14.27
N GLU A 546 -24.92 -15.67 -15.29
CA GLU A 546 -25.70 -14.82 -16.19
C GLU A 546 -27.11 -15.38 -16.36
N SER A 547 -28.10 -14.50 -16.49
CA SER A 547 -29.49 -14.89 -16.68
C SER A 547 -30.29 -13.82 -17.44
N ARG A 548 -31.55 -14.13 -17.74
CA ARG A 548 -32.50 -13.24 -18.40
C ARG A 548 -33.69 -13.02 -17.47
N GLY A 549 -34.12 -11.77 -17.30
CA GLY A 549 -35.26 -11.45 -16.42
C GLY A 549 -36.64 -11.74 -17.01
N ASN A 550 -36.73 -12.12 -18.29
CA ASN A 550 -38.02 -12.42 -18.91
C ASN A 550 -38.69 -13.62 -18.20
N ARG A 551 -39.94 -13.48 -17.76
CA ARG A 551 -40.63 -14.59 -17.05
C ARG A 551 -41.02 -15.75 -17.98
N ASN A 552 -41.19 -15.47 -19.27
CA ASN A 552 -41.76 -16.41 -20.23
C ASN A 552 -41.01 -16.36 -21.58
N LEU A 553 -39.70 -16.15 -21.55
CA LEU A 553 -38.89 -16.19 -22.78
C LEU A 553 -38.58 -17.65 -23.09
N VAL A 554 -39.23 -18.19 -24.11
CA VAL A 554 -39.18 -19.60 -24.46
C VAL A 554 -38.43 -19.81 -25.78
N GLU A 555 -37.43 -20.69 -25.75
CA GLU A 555 -36.71 -21.15 -26.93
C GLU A 555 -36.68 -22.67 -26.90
N ASN A 556 -36.99 -23.32 -28.03
CA ASN A 556 -37.07 -24.78 -28.14
C ASN A 556 -37.95 -25.47 -27.07
N GLY A 557 -38.98 -24.77 -26.58
CA GLY A 557 -39.92 -25.28 -25.57
C GLY A 557 -39.45 -25.13 -24.12
N GLU A 558 -38.27 -24.57 -23.89
CA GLU A 558 -37.71 -24.31 -22.56
C GLU A 558 -37.74 -22.82 -22.23
N ASN A 559 -38.03 -22.47 -20.97
CA ASN A 559 -37.94 -21.10 -20.51
C ASN A 559 -36.46 -20.72 -20.30
N ILE A 560 -35.92 -19.92 -21.21
CA ILE A 560 -34.54 -19.41 -21.18
C ILE A 560 -34.42 -18.08 -20.41
N GLY A 561 -35.53 -17.65 -19.81
CA GLY A 561 -35.70 -16.48 -18.98
C GLY A 561 -35.32 -16.72 -17.52
N THR A 562 -36.21 -16.33 -16.60
CA THR A 562 -35.98 -16.39 -15.15
C THR A 562 -35.75 -17.81 -14.59
N GLU A 563 -36.05 -18.84 -15.37
CA GLU A 563 -35.84 -20.25 -14.98
C GLU A 563 -34.45 -20.77 -15.35
N ARG A 564 -33.60 -19.96 -16.00
CA ARG A 564 -32.30 -20.38 -16.50
C ARG A 564 -31.16 -19.50 -15.98
N VAL A 565 -30.10 -20.13 -15.51
CA VAL A 565 -28.80 -19.50 -15.23
C VAL A 565 -27.72 -20.20 -16.03
N ALA A 566 -26.76 -19.43 -16.54
CA ALA A 566 -25.55 -19.91 -17.18
C ALA A 566 -24.33 -19.55 -16.31
N SER A 567 -23.38 -20.47 -16.21
CA SER A 567 -22.03 -20.23 -15.70
C SER A 567 -21.03 -20.59 -16.79
N THR A 568 -20.06 -19.72 -17.06
CA THR A 568 -19.23 -19.80 -18.26
C THR A 568 -17.80 -19.34 -17.95
N LEU A 569 -16.82 -19.93 -18.64
CA LEU A 569 -15.45 -19.42 -18.69
C LEU A 569 -15.13 -19.01 -20.12
N HIS A 570 -14.82 -17.75 -20.39
CA HIS A 570 -14.35 -17.34 -21.72
C HIS A 570 -12.84 -17.44 -21.80
N PHE A 571 -12.33 -18.08 -22.85
CA PHE A 571 -10.90 -18.27 -23.08
C PHE A 571 -10.62 -18.48 -24.57
N GLY A 572 -9.55 -17.85 -25.05
CA GLY A 572 -9.09 -18.01 -26.42
C GLY A 572 -8.08 -16.93 -26.79
N PRO A 573 -7.22 -17.13 -27.81
CA PRO A 573 -6.14 -16.19 -28.12
C PRO A 573 -6.60 -14.85 -28.73
N ALA A 574 -7.88 -14.74 -29.15
CA ALA A 574 -8.52 -13.52 -29.63
C ALA A 574 -10.06 -13.72 -29.70
N PRO A 575 -10.88 -12.66 -29.83
CA PRO A 575 -12.35 -12.74 -29.84
C PRO A 575 -12.95 -13.77 -30.80
N GLN A 576 -12.37 -13.93 -32.00
CA GLN A 576 -12.84 -14.90 -32.99
C GLN A 576 -12.51 -16.37 -32.66
N PHE A 577 -11.71 -16.60 -31.61
CA PHE A 577 -11.28 -17.92 -31.14
C PHE A 577 -11.78 -18.20 -29.72
N ASP A 578 -12.74 -17.42 -29.23
CA ASP A 578 -13.34 -17.65 -27.93
C ASP A 578 -13.99 -19.04 -27.89
N SER A 579 -13.60 -19.85 -26.91
CA SER A 579 -13.96 -21.26 -26.78
C SER A 579 -14.88 -21.53 -25.59
N PHE A 580 -15.65 -20.52 -25.19
CA PHE A 580 -16.56 -20.55 -24.04
C PHE A 580 -17.58 -21.70 -24.08
N GLU A 581 -17.97 -22.18 -25.26
CA GLU A 581 -18.88 -23.33 -25.42
C GLU A 581 -18.33 -24.61 -24.74
N ASN A 582 -17.01 -24.74 -24.64
CA ASN A 582 -16.34 -25.89 -24.00
C ASN A 582 -16.40 -25.85 -22.46
N THR A 583 -16.91 -24.76 -21.89
CA THR A 583 -16.90 -24.44 -20.46
C THR A 583 -18.20 -23.74 -20.01
N SER A 584 -19.28 -23.89 -20.80
CA SER A 584 -20.61 -23.34 -20.50
C SER A 584 -21.51 -24.37 -19.83
N PHE A 585 -22.12 -23.99 -18.71
CA PHE A 585 -23.02 -24.84 -17.94
C PHE A 585 -24.37 -24.17 -17.76
N ILE A 586 -25.43 -24.78 -18.28
CA ILE A 586 -26.80 -24.30 -18.18
C ILE A 586 -27.52 -25.04 -17.06
N THR A 587 -28.08 -24.28 -16.11
CA THR A 587 -28.92 -24.82 -15.04
C THR A 587 -30.33 -24.26 -15.17
N ASN A 588 -31.31 -25.15 -15.26
CA ASN A 588 -32.72 -24.80 -15.28
C ASN A 588 -33.39 -25.17 -13.97
N THR A 589 -34.32 -24.34 -13.50
CA THR A 589 -35.26 -24.72 -12.44
C THR A 589 -36.47 -25.47 -13.00
N ALA A 590 -37.32 -25.97 -12.11
CA ALA A 590 -38.61 -26.52 -12.52
C ALA A 590 -39.53 -25.41 -13.05
N THR A 591 -40.48 -25.77 -13.94
CA THR A 591 -41.45 -24.82 -14.49
C THR A 591 -42.16 -24.03 -13.40
N GLY A 592 -42.15 -22.70 -13.53
CA GLY A 592 -42.73 -21.77 -12.58
C GLY A 592 -41.96 -21.60 -11.27
N GLN A 593 -40.72 -22.10 -11.19
CA GLN A 593 -39.83 -21.96 -10.03
C GLN A 593 -38.59 -21.11 -10.40
N GLY A 594 -38.81 -19.97 -11.06
CA GLY A 594 -37.72 -19.11 -11.50
C GLY A 594 -36.83 -18.61 -10.35
N TYR A 595 -35.56 -18.35 -10.64
CA TYR A 595 -34.57 -17.78 -9.73
C TYR A 595 -34.90 -16.36 -9.24
N ASN A 596 -35.97 -15.76 -9.80
CA ASN A 596 -36.50 -14.47 -9.39
C ASN A 596 -37.52 -14.57 -8.25
N LEU A 597 -37.89 -15.76 -7.78
CA LEU A 597 -38.90 -15.93 -6.74
C LEU A 597 -38.30 -15.78 -5.33
N ASP A 598 -37.12 -16.36 -5.12
CA ASP A 598 -36.43 -16.39 -3.83
C ASP A 598 -34.94 -16.04 -3.97
N PHE A 599 -34.27 -15.86 -2.83
CA PHE A 599 -32.81 -15.73 -2.79
C PHE A 599 -32.16 -17.11 -2.85
N HIS A 600 -31.16 -17.23 -3.72
CA HIS A 600 -30.35 -18.44 -3.91
C HIS A 600 -28.89 -18.15 -3.56
N ARG A 601 -28.14 -19.19 -3.19
CA ARG A 601 -26.67 -19.13 -3.06
C ARG A 601 -26.03 -19.54 -4.37
N TYR A 602 -25.34 -18.61 -5.00
CA TYR A 602 -24.49 -18.85 -6.17
C TYR A 602 -23.05 -18.97 -5.70
N GLN A 603 -22.43 -20.11 -5.95
CA GLN A 603 -21.13 -20.45 -5.40
C GLN A 603 -20.15 -20.82 -6.51
N PHE A 604 -18.90 -20.48 -6.30
CA PHE A 604 -17.79 -20.71 -7.22
C PHE A 604 -16.58 -21.15 -6.40
N GLU A 605 -15.94 -22.24 -6.79
CA GLU A 605 -14.70 -22.73 -6.18
C GLU A 605 -13.62 -22.83 -7.26
N TRP A 606 -12.48 -22.20 -7.02
CA TRP A 606 -11.42 -22.06 -7.99
C TRP A 606 -10.07 -22.38 -7.37
N SER A 607 -9.50 -23.49 -7.80
CA SER A 607 -8.15 -23.91 -7.44
C SER A 607 -7.26 -23.97 -8.69
N PRO A 608 -5.94 -24.18 -8.54
CA PRO A 608 -5.04 -24.40 -9.66
C PRO A 608 -5.41 -25.61 -10.53
N ASP A 609 -6.17 -26.57 -9.99
CA ASP A 609 -6.46 -27.84 -10.64
C ASP A 609 -7.90 -27.96 -11.15
N ARG A 610 -8.85 -27.22 -10.56
CA ARG A 610 -10.29 -27.34 -10.86
C ARG A 610 -11.07 -26.06 -10.57
N ILE A 611 -12.03 -25.77 -11.44
CA ILE A 611 -13.05 -24.74 -11.25
C ILE A 611 -14.42 -25.41 -11.13
N THR A 612 -15.23 -25.03 -10.15
CA THR A 612 -16.55 -25.63 -9.88
C THR A 612 -17.59 -24.54 -9.63
N PHE A 613 -18.77 -24.68 -10.23
CA PHE A 613 -19.94 -23.83 -10.02
C PHE A 613 -21.00 -24.60 -9.25
N LYS A 614 -21.67 -23.93 -8.30
CA LYS A 614 -22.77 -24.51 -7.53
C LYS A 614 -23.91 -23.51 -7.36
N ILE A 615 -25.12 -24.04 -7.25
CA ILE A 615 -26.31 -23.30 -6.84
C ILE A 615 -26.95 -24.04 -5.67
N ASP A 616 -27.15 -23.34 -4.55
CA ASP A 616 -27.70 -23.90 -3.31
C ASP A 616 -26.98 -25.18 -2.86
N ASP A 617 -25.64 -25.13 -2.84
CA ASP A 617 -24.73 -26.24 -2.53
C ASP A 617 -24.75 -27.42 -3.51
N VAL A 618 -25.48 -27.33 -4.62
CA VAL A 618 -25.52 -28.36 -5.67
C VAL A 618 -24.57 -27.98 -6.80
N GLU A 619 -23.60 -28.83 -7.11
CA GLU A 619 -22.70 -28.67 -8.26
C GLU A 619 -23.50 -28.66 -9.56
N THR A 620 -23.38 -27.57 -10.31
CA THR A 620 -24.04 -27.35 -11.61
C THR A 620 -23.10 -27.51 -12.80
N GLY A 621 -21.80 -27.36 -12.56
CA GLY A 621 -20.76 -27.53 -13.58
C GLY A 621 -19.37 -27.52 -12.98
N SER A 622 -18.41 -28.16 -13.64
CA SER A 622 -17.01 -28.08 -13.26
C SER A 622 -16.07 -28.31 -14.44
N VAL A 623 -14.87 -27.75 -14.32
CA VAL A 623 -13.80 -27.81 -15.31
C VAL A 623 -12.52 -28.25 -14.61
N ASP A 624 -12.03 -29.44 -14.95
CA ASP A 624 -10.68 -29.87 -14.56
C ASP A 624 -9.65 -29.22 -15.49
N VAL A 625 -8.57 -28.67 -14.93
CA VAL A 625 -7.51 -27.99 -15.70
C VAL A 625 -6.76 -28.99 -16.60
N GLY A 626 -6.46 -30.19 -16.08
CA GLY A 626 -5.90 -31.29 -16.88
C GLY A 626 -4.59 -30.92 -17.59
N SER A 627 -4.59 -30.98 -18.92
CA SER A 627 -3.44 -30.57 -19.75
C SER A 627 -3.40 -29.06 -20.05
N GLY A 628 -4.45 -28.32 -19.70
CA GLY A 628 -4.56 -26.86 -19.79
C GLY A 628 -5.64 -26.38 -20.76
N PHE A 629 -5.99 -25.09 -20.69
CA PHE A 629 -7.06 -24.51 -21.52
C PHE A 629 -6.68 -24.43 -23.01
N TRP A 630 -5.39 -24.42 -23.36
CA TRP A 630 -4.98 -24.46 -24.77
C TRP A 630 -5.41 -25.76 -25.46
N ASP A 631 -5.19 -26.89 -24.79
CA ASP A 631 -5.60 -28.19 -25.30
C ASP A 631 -7.13 -28.34 -25.27
N ARG A 632 -7.79 -27.78 -24.25
CA ARG A 632 -9.27 -27.77 -24.15
C ARG A 632 -9.93 -27.01 -25.29
N GLY A 633 -9.30 -25.94 -25.79
CA GLY A 633 -9.78 -25.23 -27.00
C GLY A 633 -9.43 -25.95 -28.31
N GLU A 634 -8.68 -27.06 -28.25
CA GLU A 634 -8.20 -27.83 -29.41
C GLU A 634 -7.47 -26.95 -30.44
N PHE A 635 -6.81 -25.87 -30.00
CA PHE A 635 -6.32 -24.83 -30.91
C PHE A 635 -5.23 -25.32 -31.87
N ASP A 636 -4.35 -26.23 -31.44
CA ASP A 636 -3.33 -26.81 -32.34
C ASP A 636 -3.94 -27.68 -33.45
N THR A 637 -5.08 -28.32 -33.18
CA THR A 637 -5.78 -29.17 -34.13
C THR A 637 -6.61 -28.33 -35.10
N ASN A 638 -7.38 -27.38 -34.57
CA ASN A 638 -8.32 -26.58 -35.35
C ASN A 638 -7.63 -25.42 -36.09
N TYR A 639 -6.52 -24.91 -35.54
CA TYR A 639 -5.79 -23.76 -36.09
C TYR A 639 -4.26 -23.98 -36.07
N PRO A 640 -3.73 -24.89 -36.90
CA PRO A 640 -2.30 -25.18 -36.92
C PRO A 640 -1.46 -23.92 -37.15
N GLY A 641 -0.49 -23.69 -36.26
CA GLY A 641 0.40 -22.52 -36.32
C GLY A 641 -0.11 -21.26 -35.62
N LEU A 642 -1.29 -21.32 -34.98
CA LEU A 642 -1.76 -20.25 -34.11
C LEU A 642 -0.80 -20.07 -32.93
N ALA A 643 -0.45 -18.82 -32.62
CA ALA A 643 0.46 -18.53 -31.52
C ALA A 643 -0.27 -18.71 -30.19
N ASN A 644 0.23 -19.61 -29.33
CA ASN A 644 -0.26 -19.78 -27.98
C ASN A 644 0.23 -18.63 -27.06
N PRO A 645 -0.67 -17.75 -26.56
CA PRO A 645 -0.30 -16.64 -25.68
C PRO A 645 0.03 -17.10 -24.25
N TRP A 646 -0.40 -18.30 -23.86
CA TRP A 646 -0.27 -18.85 -22.50
C TRP A 646 1.01 -19.68 -22.30
N LYS A 647 1.92 -19.73 -23.28
CA LYS A 647 3.17 -20.52 -23.20
C LYS A 647 4.03 -20.23 -21.96
N ALA A 648 3.95 -19.02 -21.44
CA ALA A 648 4.70 -18.57 -20.27
C ALA A 648 3.89 -18.64 -18.96
N GLY A 649 2.61 -18.99 -19.02
CA GLY A 649 1.70 -19.10 -17.86
C GLY A 649 1.69 -20.48 -17.21
N GLU A 650 0.89 -20.61 -16.16
CA GLU A 650 0.56 -21.88 -15.53
C GLU A 650 -0.40 -22.69 -16.44
N LYS A 651 -0.64 -23.96 -16.11
CA LYS A 651 -1.57 -24.79 -16.89
C LYS A 651 -3.01 -24.26 -16.86
N SER A 652 -3.38 -23.59 -15.78
CA SER A 652 -4.68 -22.94 -15.58
C SER A 652 -4.83 -21.65 -16.39
N ALA A 653 -3.77 -21.15 -17.03
CA ALA A 653 -3.85 -19.94 -17.86
C ALA A 653 -4.98 -20.06 -18.90
N PRO A 654 -5.82 -19.02 -19.06
CA PRO A 654 -5.62 -17.65 -18.54
C PRO A 654 -6.10 -17.41 -17.09
N PHE A 655 -6.66 -18.41 -16.43
CA PHE A 655 -7.21 -18.32 -15.06
C PHE A 655 -6.16 -18.59 -13.98
N ASP A 656 -4.94 -18.10 -14.21
CA ASP A 656 -3.78 -18.19 -13.31
C ASP A 656 -3.31 -16.80 -12.84
N GLN A 657 -4.11 -15.76 -13.10
CA GLN A 657 -3.92 -14.38 -12.66
C GLN A 657 -4.97 -13.98 -11.60
N GLU A 658 -4.84 -12.79 -11.02
CA GLU A 658 -5.87 -12.25 -10.12
C GLU A 658 -7.06 -11.68 -10.89
N PHE A 659 -8.27 -11.96 -10.39
CA PHE A 659 -9.52 -11.47 -10.96
C PHE A 659 -10.29 -10.63 -9.92
N HIS A 660 -11.05 -9.65 -10.40
CA HIS A 660 -11.91 -8.81 -9.58
C HIS A 660 -13.39 -9.10 -9.86
N LEU A 661 -14.25 -8.91 -8.87
CA LEU A 661 -15.69 -9.16 -8.96
C LEU A 661 -16.41 -8.02 -9.67
N ILE A 662 -17.44 -8.36 -10.42
CA ILE A 662 -18.35 -7.44 -11.11
C ILE A 662 -19.80 -7.90 -10.88
N ILE A 663 -20.66 -6.95 -10.50
CA ILE A 663 -22.11 -7.14 -10.44
C ILE A 663 -22.80 -6.05 -11.25
N ASN A 664 -23.70 -6.44 -12.14
CA ASN A 664 -24.48 -5.48 -12.92
C ASN A 664 -25.86 -5.98 -13.27
N LEU A 665 -26.68 -5.01 -13.67
CA LEU A 665 -27.93 -5.24 -14.37
C LEU A 665 -27.89 -4.54 -15.73
N ALA A 666 -27.67 -5.29 -16.78
CA ALA A 666 -27.75 -4.81 -18.16
C ALA A 666 -29.19 -4.87 -18.68
N VAL A 667 -29.48 -4.13 -19.76
CA VAL A 667 -30.79 -4.09 -20.39
C VAL A 667 -30.66 -4.14 -21.92
N GLY A 668 -31.33 -5.11 -22.54
CA GLY A 668 -31.36 -5.27 -23.99
C GLY A 668 -30.00 -5.65 -24.60
N GLY A 669 -29.66 -5.04 -25.74
CA GLY A 669 -28.50 -5.42 -26.55
C GLY A 669 -28.86 -6.30 -27.75
N VAL A 670 -27.86 -6.64 -28.56
CA VAL A 670 -28.05 -7.21 -29.92
C VAL A 670 -27.51 -8.63 -30.10
N THR A 671 -27.15 -9.34 -29.03
CA THR A 671 -26.66 -10.72 -29.07
C THR A 671 -27.30 -11.59 -27.98
N PHE A 672 -27.44 -11.08 -26.76
CA PHE A 672 -27.85 -11.88 -25.60
C PHE A 672 -29.31 -12.40 -25.63
N PHE A 673 -30.22 -11.65 -26.27
CA PHE A 673 -31.62 -12.05 -26.42
C PHE A 673 -31.84 -12.62 -27.84
N PRO A 674 -32.22 -13.90 -28.00
CA PRO A 674 -32.42 -14.49 -29.33
C PRO A 674 -33.59 -13.84 -30.09
N ASP A 675 -33.48 -13.73 -31.41
CA ASP A 675 -34.55 -13.20 -32.26
C ASP A 675 -35.72 -14.18 -32.41
N ASP A 676 -35.45 -15.48 -32.35
CA ASP A 676 -36.43 -16.55 -32.56
C ASP A 676 -37.12 -17.04 -31.27
N ALA A 677 -36.74 -16.50 -30.11
CA ALA A 677 -37.36 -16.83 -28.84
C ALA A 677 -38.76 -16.21 -28.73
N SER A 678 -39.71 -16.96 -28.16
CA SER A 678 -41.08 -16.52 -27.92
C SER A 678 -41.18 -15.84 -26.55
N ASN A 679 -41.76 -14.65 -26.50
CA ASN A 679 -42.15 -13.97 -25.25
C ASN A 679 -43.58 -13.43 -25.46
N PRO A 680 -44.44 -13.37 -24.42
CA PRO A 680 -45.81 -12.86 -24.55
C PRO A 680 -45.86 -11.49 -25.22
N ASP A 681 -44.99 -10.58 -24.78
CA ASP A 681 -44.66 -9.35 -25.49
C ASP A 681 -43.44 -9.62 -26.36
N ARG A 682 -43.66 -9.74 -27.67
CA ARG A 682 -42.60 -10.08 -28.64
C ARG A 682 -41.40 -9.13 -28.49
N LYS A 683 -40.20 -9.66 -28.71
CA LYS A 683 -38.98 -8.86 -28.76
C LYS A 683 -39.15 -7.69 -29.76
N PRO A 684 -39.01 -6.43 -29.32
CA PRO A 684 -39.33 -5.29 -30.17
C PRO A 684 -38.26 -4.93 -31.21
N TRP A 685 -37.07 -5.53 -31.14
CA TRP A 685 -35.98 -5.30 -32.09
C TRP A 685 -35.40 -6.63 -32.60
N LEU A 686 -34.74 -6.57 -33.76
CA LEU A 686 -33.88 -7.64 -34.26
C LEU A 686 -32.42 -7.38 -33.86
N ASN A 687 -31.65 -8.44 -33.62
CA ASN A 687 -30.22 -8.36 -33.34
C ASN A 687 -29.40 -7.70 -34.47
N THR A 688 -29.92 -7.72 -35.68
CA THR A 688 -29.29 -7.07 -36.86
C THR A 688 -29.75 -5.63 -37.08
N SER A 689 -30.70 -5.12 -36.28
CA SER A 689 -31.27 -3.80 -36.48
C SER A 689 -30.30 -2.68 -36.07
N PRO A 690 -29.95 -1.73 -36.96
CA PRO A 690 -29.17 -0.55 -36.57
C PRO A 690 -29.97 0.45 -35.73
N LYS A 691 -31.28 0.19 -35.53
CA LYS A 691 -32.20 1.02 -34.73
C LYS A 691 -32.67 0.31 -33.46
N ALA A 692 -32.01 -0.77 -33.06
CA ALA A 692 -32.45 -1.65 -31.98
C ALA A 692 -32.82 -0.90 -30.68
N ALA A 693 -31.97 0.03 -30.23
CA ALA A 693 -32.23 0.84 -29.04
C ALA A 693 -33.48 1.73 -29.18
N THR A 694 -33.71 2.29 -30.37
CA THR A 694 -34.90 3.11 -30.68
C THR A 694 -36.17 2.25 -30.73
N GLU A 695 -36.09 1.07 -31.33
CA GLU A 695 -37.20 0.10 -31.41
C GLU A 695 -37.57 -0.42 -30.02
N PHE A 696 -36.57 -0.76 -29.21
CA PHE A 696 -36.73 -1.06 -27.79
C PHE A 696 -37.45 0.07 -27.04
N TRP A 697 -36.99 1.32 -27.18
CA TRP A 697 -37.59 2.47 -26.50
C TRP A 697 -39.05 2.75 -26.92
N ASN A 698 -39.36 2.57 -28.20
CA ASN A 698 -40.71 2.76 -28.71
C ASN A 698 -41.70 1.74 -28.15
N ALA A 699 -41.22 0.57 -27.72
CA ALA A 699 -42.02 -0.48 -27.10
C ALA A 699 -42.12 -0.38 -25.57
N ARG A 700 -41.70 0.74 -24.96
CA ARG A 700 -41.56 0.88 -23.50
C ARG A 700 -42.80 0.60 -22.68
N ASP A 701 -43.98 0.91 -23.19
CA ASP A 701 -45.22 0.68 -22.44
C ASP A 701 -45.44 -0.81 -22.14
N ALA A 702 -44.97 -1.70 -23.02
CA ALA A 702 -45.06 -3.15 -22.81
C ALA A 702 -44.05 -3.63 -21.76
N TRP A 703 -42.75 -3.34 -21.95
CA TRP A 703 -41.74 -3.85 -21.03
C TRP A 703 -41.72 -3.12 -19.68
N LEU A 704 -42.08 -1.84 -19.58
CA LEU A 704 -42.25 -1.14 -18.29
C LEU A 704 -43.33 -1.78 -17.42
N LYS A 705 -44.41 -2.26 -18.06
CA LYS A 705 -45.44 -3.03 -17.38
C LYS A 705 -44.88 -4.35 -16.85
N SER A 706 -44.05 -5.05 -17.63
CA SER A 706 -43.40 -6.29 -17.17
C SER A 706 -42.44 -6.08 -15.99
N TRP A 707 -41.93 -4.86 -15.81
CA TRP A 707 -41.04 -4.45 -14.71
C TRP A 707 -41.79 -3.96 -13.47
N ASN A 708 -43.12 -3.83 -13.56
CA ASN A 708 -43.96 -3.15 -12.56
C ASN A 708 -43.42 -1.76 -12.20
N TYR A 709 -42.89 -1.03 -13.20
CA TYR A 709 -42.01 0.12 -12.96
C TYR A 709 -42.66 1.27 -12.16
N TYR A 710 -43.95 1.48 -12.33
CA TYR A 710 -44.71 2.55 -11.67
C TYR A 710 -45.43 2.09 -10.39
N GLU A 711 -45.29 0.83 -10.00
CA GLU A 711 -45.87 0.31 -8.75
C GLU A 711 -44.94 0.65 -7.57
N GLU A 712 -45.41 1.53 -6.68
CA GLU A 712 -44.63 1.96 -5.52
C GLU A 712 -44.32 0.79 -4.58
N GLY A 713 -43.06 0.66 -4.19
CA GLY A 713 -42.59 -0.45 -3.34
C GLY A 713 -42.35 -1.78 -4.07
N ASN A 714 -42.55 -1.86 -5.39
CA ASN A 714 -42.24 -3.04 -6.17
C ASN A 714 -40.73 -3.09 -6.50
N ALA A 715 -40.07 -4.21 -6.17
CA ALA A 715 -38.65 -4.44 -6.40
C ALA A 715 -38.37 -5.58 -7.39
N ASP A 716 -39.38 -6.05 -8.12
CA ASP A 716 -39.29 -7.26 -8.96
C ASP A 716 -38.28 -7.09 -10.10
N SER A 717 -38.14 -5.89 -10.66
CA SER A 717 -37.12 -5.57 -11.67
C SER A 717 -35.74 -5.24 -11.09
N HIS A 718 -35.58 -5.24 -9.76
CA HIS A 718 -34.31 -4.95 -9.10
C HIS A 718 -33.48 -6.23 -9.03
N PHE A 719 -32.19 -6.13 -9.33
CA PHE A 719 -31.26 -7.19 -8.96
C PHE A 719 -30.90 -7.02 -7.48
N GLN A 720 -31.24 -8.02 -6.66
CA GLN A 720 -31.16 -7.95 -5.20
C GLN A 720 -30.03 -8.85 -4.70
N ILE A 721 -29.06 -8.29 -3.98
CA ILE A 721 -27.92 -9.02 -3.42
C ILE A 721 -27.91 -8.84 -1.91
N ASP A 722 -27.97 -9.94 -1.18
CA ASP A 722 -27.94 -9.98 0.28
C ASP A 722 -26.51 -9.94 0.81
N TYR A 723 -25.65 -10.82 0.31
CA TYR A 723 -24.23 -10.75 0.63
C TYR A 723 -23.35 -11.34 -0.47
N ILE A 724 -22.08 -10.93 -0.45
CA ILE A 724 -20.98 -11.56 -1.18
C ILE A 724 -19.88 -11.90 -0.19
N ARG A 725 -19.38 -13.12 -0.23
CA ARG A 725 -18.26 -13.60 0.56
C ARG A 725 -17.23 -14.28 -0.32
N VAL A 726 -15.96 -14.05 -0.04
CA VAL A 726 -14.85 -14.76 -0.69
C VAL A 726 -13.96 -15.35 0.39
N TYR A 727 -13.58 -16.61 0.22
CA TYR A 727 -12.71 -17.35 1.12
C TYR A 727 -11.46 -17.82 0.38
N ALA A 728 -10.31 -17.82 1.04
CA ALA A 728 -9.12 -18.45 0.49
C ALA A 728 -9.24 -19.98 0.47
N LEU A 729 -8.59 -20.63 -0.49
CA LEU A 729 -8.53 -22.09 -0.63
C LEU A 729 -7.14 -22.64 -0.34
#